data_AF-A0A016VS43-F1
#
_entry.id   AF-A0A016VS43-F1
#
_cell.length_a   1.000
_cell.length_b   1.000
_cell.length_c   1.000
_cell.angle_alpha   90.00
_cell.angle_beta   90.00
_cell.angle_gamma   90.00
#
_symmetry.space_group_name_H-M   'P 1'
#
loop_
_entity.id
_entity.type
_entity.pdbx_description
1 polymer ?
#
loop_
_entity_poly.entity_id
_entity_poly.type
_entity_poly.pdbx_seq_one_letter_code
_entity_poly.pdbx_strand_id
1 'polypeptide(L)'
;MLRLGVRSDMETEADSGHPTPRDEENSTEDDSSESHHCSPSPLTSTPITNRIRNVSVRSFFEGSEKANNTGVDGNAENGSVLVESVRQLIETTRKNRRLTKQNEKFLNESAAWYEEKSFLEKQIKDKDAAAESLRNELREKDIKISALEKRVTDLLRSISEHPVEEVSEAAVELILDKKDAGVQCHTQGHDVATQQGEIDHDVEQMKQQMALLSTENEELCNKLNNLQDVADELLRQRKAEEEWREKCSFMELENAEIRKEEKDLLTEIEEKNAELTKLKSEAKVLNDEVDRLRAESRDSEGLREKNQELEKLLLEDKKLLEEHQLQLAELRSCVASYEHTVQSMKDSEKEMKKQIDDKLVEAEKLDEECRTLRSVGDKLTEESVFATLLNNELKLKLTQAYSDVEELRSSLSKEQEARKRDVESAHNVVELNRKLQESTARIEELRCSNEKMSAELDYLRQKSANSASKQEMEGLSATVAECQRNLEAAVSEKKALLEKEEHYQKEFSKIDSLRFELKSRDSIISDLRSTEEKLQSDLTAKSDELHKLQSQFDELSRECCKLREEYHLFQEHAEQQYCAMLEDKCQQIEAMSARLAQLETYPGQTISIDDASCPGCVKQESKPVDDGAKVHALYDCIPSALREIIEQHNSKDVIAAMKEMQNTFIPIHPSKPVTLSAAVGQDAATSTSSYLEEKDGEGEASALSSKLDDSLPLERVVACFDTLEDYRLHGDSPDLRPELRRLFTCIKYEHDIKAVEIAARHFLESCDRLFLDNAKELFRKEVQNIHDCKDALEKMISSERIQWAVERENMELQLDRFRHQIEQFPNVQKEKAILRSELSATRTQIEQYRLRLRQKCEEVERLEAERDGLTALAKEIQRLDQESQDQIREANTVIDELERKLKDVSADLERYL
;
A
#
# COMPACT_ATOMS: atom_id res chain seq x y z
N MET A 1 45.66 -64.92 -2.77
CA MET A 1 44.59 -65.84 -3.22
C MET A 1 43.28 -65.28 -2.65
N LEU A 2 42.16 -65.14 -3.36
CA LEU A 2 41.80 -65.55 -4.73
C LEU A 2 41.44 -64.34 -5.64
N ARG A 3 41.47 -64.55 -6.97
CA ARG A 3 40.84 -63.70 -8.00
C ARG A 3 39.48 -64.29 -8.39
N LEU A 4 38.54 -63.44 -8.81
CA LEU A 4 37.45 -63.64 -9.80
C LEU A 4 36.70 -62.28 -9.91
N GLY A 5 36.31 -61.70 -11.05
CA GLY A 5 36.68 -61.95 -12.45
C GLY A 5 35.50 -62.07 -13.43
N VAL A 6 35.31 -61.06 -14.32
CA VAL A 6 34.56 -61.13 -15.61
C VAL A 6 33.01 -61.14 -15.46
N ARG A 7 32.11 -60.58 -16.30
CA ARG A 7 32.06 -59.95 -17.67
C ARG A 7 30.95 -58.84 -17.66
N SER A 8 31.19 -57.61 -18.16
CA SER A 8 30.70 -57.01 -19.43
C SER A 8 29.46 -57.62 -20.12
N ASP A 9 28.55 -56.74 -20.55
CA ASP A 9 28.00 -56.71 -21.92
C ASP A 9 27.73 -55.24 -22.35
N MET A 10 28.09 -54.91 -23.59
CA MET A 10 27.56 -53.76 -24.35
C MET A 10 26.27 -54.27 -25.07
N GLU A 11 25.40 -53.50 -25.73
CA GLU A 11 25.62 -52.42 -26.69
C GLU A 11 24.22 -51.97 -27.18
N THR A 12 24.00 -50.68 -27.51
CA THR A 12 23.24 -50.19 -28.69
C THR A 12 23.10 -48.66 -28.62
N GLU A 13 23.70 -47.95 -29.58
CA GLU A 13 23.48 -46.53 -29.85
C GLU A 13 22.40 -46.32 -30.92
N ALA A 14 21.65 -45.22 -30.82
CA ALA A 14 20.90 -44.55 -31.89
C ALA A 14 20.36 -43.22 -31.33
N ASP A 15 20.23 -42.10 -32.05
CA ASP A 15 20.79 -41.65 -33.33
C ASP A 15 20.73 -40.10 -33.29
N SER A 16 21.71 -39.39 -33.83
CA SER A 16 21.91 -37.94 -33.60
C SER A 16 21.26 -37.07 -34.69
N GLY A 17 19.99 -36.71 -34.51
CA GLY A 17 19.26 -35.81 -35.41
C GLY A 17 19.31 -34.32 -35.02
N HIS A 18 20.28 -33.56 -35.55
CA HIS A 18 20.27 -32.10 -35.53
C HIS A 18 20.09 -31.53 -36.96
N PRO A 19 19.16 -30.58 -37.18
CA PRO A 19 19.22 -29.66 -38.30
C PRO A 19 19.65 -28.26 -37.83
N THR A 20 20.68 -27.71 -38.47
CA THR A 20 21.10 -26.31 -38.35
C THR A 20 20.69 -25.54 -39.61
N PRO A 21 20.05 -24.37 -39.52
CA PRO A 21 20.00 -23.42 -40.62
C PRO A 21 21.31 -22.62 -40.68
N ARG A 22 21.88 -22.48 -41.88
CA ARG A 22 22.97 -21.54 -42.17
C ARG A 22 22.42 -20.17 -42.52
N ASP A 23 23.13 -19.12 -42.14
CA ASP A 23 23.02 -17.80 -42.75
C ASP A 23 23.69 -17.81 -44.14
N GLU A 24 23.11 -17.13 -45.12
CA GLU A 24 23.82 -16.65 -46.33
C GLU A 24 23.42 -15.20 -46.64
N GLU A 25 24.36 -14.45 -47.18
CA GLU A 25 24.31 -13.00 -47.43
C GLU A 25 23.65 -12.65 -48.77
N ASN A 26 23.04 -11.46 -48.87
CA ASN A 26 23.22 -10.50 -49.99
C ASN A 26 22.36 -9.23 -49.79
N SER A 27 22.97 -8.03 -49.76
CA SER A 27 23.00 -7.00 -50.85
C SER A 27 21.65 -6.30 -51.10
N THR A 28 21.51 -4.97 -51.23
CA THR A 28 22.48 -3.89 -51.56
C THR A 28 21.82 -2.51 -51.24
N GLU A 29 22.63 -1.43 -51.22
CA GLU A 29 22.42 -0.04 -51.76
C GLU A 29 20.99 0.39 -52.20
N ASP A 30 20.49 1.63 -52.16
CA ASP A 30 20.92 3.00 -51.79
C ASP A 30 19.65 3.91 -52.00
N ASP A 31 19.52 5.21 -51.69
CA ASP A 31 20.17 6.22 -50.82
C ASP A 31 19.26 7.49 -50.82
N SER A 32 19.49 8.49 -49.94
CA SER A 32 18.98 9.88 -50.00
C SER A 32 17.45 10.09 -49.80
N SER A 33 16.91 11.22 -49.31
CA SER A 33 17.48 12.55 -48.97
C SER A 33 16.70 13.30 -47.87
N GLU A 34 17.44 13.96 -46.98
CA GLU A 34 17.23 15.24 -46.26
C GLU A 34 15.85 15.98 -46.27
N SER A 35 15.45 16.46 -45.08
CA SER A 35 15.37 17.92 -44.82
C SER A 35 15.49 18.25 -43.32
N HIS A 36 16.17 19.36 -42.98
CA HIS A 36 16.51 19.74 -41.60
C HIS A 36 15.40 20.52 -40.87
N HIS A 37 15.41 20.51 -39.52
CA HIS A 37 15.68 21.74 -38.75
C HIS A 37 16.10 21.49 -37.27
N CYS A 38 17.20 22.14 -36.89
CA CYS A 38 17.87 22.22 -35.57
C CYS A 38 16.99 22.32 -34.30
N SER A 39 17.27 21.44 -33.32
CA SER A 39 18.02 21.72 -32.05
C SER A 39 17.74 23.01 -31.22
N PRO A 40 17.91 23.00 -29.86
CA PRO A 40 18.89 22.20 -29.12
C PRO A 40 18.46 21.54 -27.76
N SER A 41 19.30 20.61 -27.31
CA SER A 41 19.32 20.00 -25.97
C SER A 41 20.07 20.86 -24.93
N PRO A 42 20.05 20.48 -23.63
CA PRO A 42 21.21 19.75 -23.08
C PRO A 42 20.80 18.57 -22.17
N LEU A 43 21.28 17.35 -22.43
CA LEU A 43 22.46 16.73 -21.79
C LEU A 43 22.34 16.47 -20.26
N THR A 44 22.02 15.22 -19.91
CA THR A 44 22.80 14.44 -18.94
C THR A 44 23.09 13.06 -19.52
N SER A 45 24.30 12.55 -19.30
CA SER A 45 24.84 11.38 -20.01
C SER A 45 25.12 10.22 -19.06
N THR A 46 24.66 9.02 -19.40
CA THR A 46 25.39 7.77 -19.16
C THR A 46 24.95 6.69 -20.16
N PRO A 47 25.86 5.84 -20.67
CA PRO A 47 25.61 5.09 -21.89
C PRO A 47 25.01 3.70 -21.65
N ILE A 48 23.96 3.36 -22.40
CA ILE A 48 23.46 1.98 -22.51
C ILE A 48 24.41 1.20 -23.41
N THR A 49 25.34 0.47 -22.82
CA THR A 49 26.18 -0.52 -23.52
C THR A 49 25.38 -1.79 -23.80
N ASN A 50 24.55 -1.75 -24.86
CA ASN A 50 23.88 -2.92 -25.43
C ASN A 50 24.89 -3.90 -26.04
N ARG A 51 25.61 -4.67 -25.20
CA ARG A 51 26.47 -5.78 -25.66
C ARG A 51 26.78 -6.84 -24.59
N ILE A 52 25.75 -7.41 -23.97
CA ILE A 52 25.87 -8.74 -23.34
C ILE A 52 24.92 -9.70 -24.07
N ARG A 53 25.52 -10.72 -24.70
CA ARG A 53 24.79 -11.85 -25.31
C ARG A 53 23.91 -12.52 -24.26
N ASN A 54 22.78 -13.09 -24.68
CA ASN A 54 21.98 -14.00 -23.87
C ASN A 54 22.87 -15.07 -23.21
N VAL A 55 23.17 -14.90 -21.92
CA VAL A 55 23.78 -15.96 -21.11
C VAL A 55 22.66 -16.92 -20.77
N SER A 56 22.70 -18.09 -21.42
CA SER A 56 21.69 -19.13 -21.28
C SER A 56 21.58 -19.60 -19.82
N VAL A 57 20.35 -19.87 -19.38
CA VAL A 57 20.00 -20.41 -18.05
C VAL A 57 20.77 -21.69 -17.70
N ARG A 58 21.38 -22.38 -18.68
CA ARG A 58 22.28 -23.53 -18.46
C ARG A 58 23.51 -23.23 -17.59
N SER A 59 24.14 -22.06 -17.72
CA SER A 59 25.42 -21.81 -17.04
C SER A 59 25.31 -21.62 -15.52
N PHE A 60 24.08 -21.52 -14.98
CA PHE A 60 23.84 -21.47 -13.53
C PHE A 60 23.64 -22.87 -12.91
N PHE A 61 23.30 -23.88 -13.72
CA PHE A 61 23.11 -25.27 -13.25
C PHE A 61 24.37 -26.14 -13.41
N GLU A 62 25.19 -25.91 -14.44
CA GLU A 62 26.42 -26.68 -14.70
C GLU A 62 27.51 -26.55 -13.61
N GLY A 63 27.40 -25.56 -12.71
CA GLY A 63 28.25 -25.44 -11.53
C GLY A 63 27.91 -26.43 -10.40
N SER A 64 26.71 -27.00 -10.36
CA SER A 64 26.22 -27.79 -9.22
C SER A 64 26.47 -29.30 -9.33
N GLU A 65 26.71 -29.84 -10.53
CA GLU A 65 26.77 -31.30 -10.73
C GLU A 65 28.14 -31.93 -10.38
N LYS A 66 29.16 -31.11 -10.06
CA LYS A 66 30.51 -31.60 -9.67
C LYS A 66 30.79 -31.60 -8.17
N ALA A 67 29.81 -31.24 -7.32
CA ALA A 67 29.96 -31.19 -5.86
C ALA A 67 29.38 -32.39 -5.09
N ASN A 68 28.62 -33.28 -5.74
CA ASN A 68 27.90 -34.38 -5.09
C ASN A 68 28.73 -35.67 -4.93
N ASN A 69 29.97 -35.58 -4.43
CA ASN A 69 30.80 -36.77 -4.13
C ASN A 69 31.81 -36.59 -2.98
N THR A 70 31.39 -35.96 -1.88
CA THR A 70 32.03 -36.05 -0.55
C THR A 70 30.96 -35.93 0.54
N GLY A 71 31.15 -36.62 1.67
CA GLY A 71 30.16 -36.72 2.76
C GLY A 71 29.68 -35.38 3.31
N VAL A 72 28.41 -35.24 3.67
CA VAL A 72 27.91 -35.59 5.02
C VAL A 72 28.71 -34.87 6.12
N ASP A 73 28.51 -33.56 6.24
CA ASP A 73 27.88 -32.97 7.43
C ASP A 73 27.63 -31.45 7.25
N GLY A 74 26.56 -30.95 7.87
CA GLY A 74 26.29 -29.52 8.04
C GLY A 74 26.02 -28.68 6.78
N ASN A 75 24.74 -28.55 6.38
CA ASN A 75 24.19 -27.29 5.83
C ASN A 75 22.66 -27.36 5.57
N ALA A 76 21.84 -27.15 6.61
CA ALA A 76 20.42 -26.81 6.41
C ALA A 76 20.25 -25.32 6.02
N GLU A 77 21.15 -24.45 6.49
CA GLU A 77 21.11 -23.01 6.23
C GLU A 77 21.35 -22.69 4.75
N ASN A 78 22.35 -23.29 4.08
CA ASN A 78 22.55 -23.04 2.64
C ASN A 78 21.38 -23.51 1.78
N GLY A 79 20.67 -24.59 2.15
CA GLY A 79 19.45 -25.02 1.46
C GLY A 79 18.31 -24.02 1.62
N SER A 80 18.10 -23.53 2.84
CA SER A 80 17.15 -22.44 3.15
C SER A 80 17.49 -21.16 2.38
N VAL A 81 18.75 -20.72 2.39
CA VAL A 81 19.22 -19.52 1.69
C VAL A 81 19.06 -19.64 0.17
N LEU A 82 19.30 -20.83 -0.42
CA LEU A 82 19.05 -21.06 -1.85
C LEU A 82 17.56 -21.04 -2.19
N VAL A 83 16.71 -21.68 -1.39
CA VAL A 83 15.25 -21.67 -1.57
C VAL A 83 14.70 -20.25 -1.42
N GLU A 84 15.15 -19.50 -0.42
CA GLU A 84 14.71 -18.12 -0.19
C GLU A 84 15.26 -17.15 -1.24
N SER A 85 16.49 -17.36 -1.74
CA SER A 85 17.03 -16.61 -2.89
C SER A 85 16.24 -16.88 -4.18
N VAL A 86 15.85 -18.14 -4.44
CA VAL A 86 14.99 -18.51 -5.56
C VAL A 86 13.57 -17.95 -5.36
N ARG A 87 13.05 -17.94 -4.14
CA ARG A 87 11.76 -17.32 -3.79
C ARG A 87 11.78 -15.82 -4.06
N GLN A 88 12.78 -15.10 -3.57
CA GLN A 88 12.98 -13.67 -3.85
C GLN A 88 13.19 -13.40 -5.34
N LEU A 89 13.88 -14.26 -6.09
CA LEU A 89 14.02 -14.14 -7.54
C LEU A 89 12.68 -14.33 -8.26
N ILE A 90 11.84 -15.26 -7.82
CA ILE A 90 10.48 -15.45 -8.35
C ILE A 90 9.58 -14.26 -7.98
N GLU A 91 9.66 -13.76 -6.75
CA GLU A 91 8.92 -12.61 -6.23
C GLU A 91 9.25 -11.34 -7.04
N THR A 92 10.54 -11.04 -7.20
CA THR A 92 11.03 -9.91 -7.99
C THR A 92 10.74 -10.06 -9.49
N THR A 93 10.82 -11.27 -10.05
CA THR A 93 10.41 -11.53 -11.45
C THR A 93 8.91 -11.33 -11.65
N ARG A 94 8.06 -11.75 -10.70
CA ARG A 94 6.61 -11.49 -10.72
C ARG A 94 6.31 -9.99 -10.57
N LYS A 95 7.00 -9.30 -9.66
CA LYS A 95 6.88 -7.85 -9.47
C LYS A 95 7.29 -7.08 -10.73
N ASN A 96 8.43 -7.43 -11.35
CA ASN A 96 8.86 -6.85 -12.62
C ASN A 96 7.85 -7.11 -13.74
N ARG A 97 7.32 -8.34 -13.89
CA ARG A 97 6.25 -8.61 -14.87
C ARG A 97 4.97 -7.80 -14.63
N ARG A 98 4.59 -7.54 -13.38
CA ARG A 98 3.46 -6.65 -13.05
C ARG A 98 3.77 -5.19 -13.43
N LEU A 99 4.96 -4.70 -13.09
CA LEU A 99 5.42 -3.35 -13.43
C LEU A 99 5.54 -3.14 -14.94
N THR A 100 6.04 -4.12 -15.70
CA THR A 100 6.07 -4.06 -17.17
C THR A 100 4.66 -3.92 -17.74
N LYS A 101 3.70 -4.74 -17.28
CA LYS A 101 2.29 -4.64 -17.70
C LYS A 101 1.62 -3.32 -17.29
N GLN A 102 1.98 -2.76 -16.14
CA GLN A 102 1.49 -1.44 -15.72
C GLN A 102 2.08 -0.33 -16.59
N ASN A 103 3.38 -0.36 -16.89
CA ASN A 103 4.03 0.61 -17.78
C ASN A 103 3.49 0.52 -19.21
N GLU A 104 3.25 -0.70 -19.72
CA GLU A 104 2.61 -0.94 -21.02
C GLU A 104 1.18 -0.39 -21.04
N LYS A 105 0.41 -0.59 -19.96
CA LYS A 105 -0.92 0.02 -19.81
C LYS A 105 -0.86 1.56 -19.79
N PHE A 106 0.05 2.16 -19.01
CA PHE A 106 0.25 3.62 -18.98
C PHE A 106 0.69 4.20 -20.32
N LEU A 107 1.54 3.49 -21.07
CA LEU A 107 1.94 3.90 -22.43
C LEU A 107 0.76 3.86 -23.40
N ASN A 108 -0.08 2.83 -23.33
CA ASN A 108 -1.28 2.73 -24.15
C ASN A 108 -2.35 3.79 -23.79
N GLU A 109 -2.56 4.06 -22.50
CA GLU A 109 -3.43 5.13 -22.03
C GLU A 109 -2.91 6.51 -22.45
N SER A 110 -1.60 6.74 -22.37
CA SER A 110 -0.98 7.97 -22.85
C SER A 110 -1.09 8.12 -24.37
N ALA A 111 -0.97 7.04 -25.15
CA ALA A 111 -1.14 7.06 -26.59
C ALA A 111 -2.59 7.41 -26.98
N ALA A 112 -3.57 6.76 -26.35
CA ALA A 112 -4.99 7.07 -26.55
C ALA A 112 -5.31 8.53 -26.20
N TRP A 113 -4.73 9.08 -25.12
CA TRP A 113 -4.88 10.48 -24.77
C TRP A 113 -4.28 11.44 -25.81
N TYR A 114 -3.14 11.10 -26.42
CA TYR A 114 -2.57 11.90 -27.51
C TYR A 114 -3.42 11.83 -28.79
N GLU A 115 -4.05 10.70 -29.10
CA GLU A 115 -5.00 10.58 -30.22
C GLU A 115 -6.28 11.39 -29.96
N GLU A 116 -6.87 11.29 -28.78
CA GLU A 116 -8.04 12.08 -28.37
C GLU A 116 -7.73 13.59 -28.39
N LYS A 117 -6.58 14.00 -27.84
CA LYS A 117 -6.11 15.38 -27.90
C LYS A 117 -5.97 15.87 -29.34
N SER A 118 -5.35 15.09 -30.24
CA SER A 118 -5.20 15.43 -31.65
C SER A 118 -6.56 15.57 -32.37
N PHE A 119 -7.51 14.70 -32.04
CA PHE A 119 -8.88 14.78 -32.54
C PHE A 119 -9.63 16.04 -32.05
N LEU A 120 -9.47 16.41 -30.78
CA LEU A 120 -10.05 17.63 -30.21
C LEU A 120 -9.40 18.90 -30.78
N GLU A 121 -8.06 18.95 -30.91
CA GLU A 121 -7.34 20.06 -31.55
C GLU A 121 -7.80 20.24 -33.01
N LYS A 122 -8.05 19.16 -33.74
CA LYS A 122 -8.64 19.20 -35.08
C LYS A 122 -10.06 19.76 -35.07
N GLN A 123 -10.95 19.28 -34.17
CA GLN A 123 -12.31 19.82 -34.05
C GLN A 123 -12.33 21.32 -33.73
N ILE A 124 -11.43 21.80 -32.86
CA ILE A 124 -11.32 23.23 -32.55
C ILE A 124 -10.93 24.00 -33.82
N LYS A 125 -9.89 23.54 -34.54
CA LYS A 125 -9.44 24.16 -35.78
C LYS A 125 -10.50 24.20 -36.88
N ASP A 126 -11.28 23.12 -37.03
CA ASP A 126 -12.38 23.05 -38.00
C ASP A 126 -13.54 24.00 -37.60
N LYS A 127 -13.83 24.15 -36.31
CA LYS A 127 -14.82 25.12 -35.79
C LYS A 127 -14.34 26.57 -35.92
N ASP A 128 -13.06 26.85 -35.68
CA ASP A 128 -12.47 28.19 -35.88
C ASP A 128 -12.53 28.60 -37.36
N ALA A 129 -12.26 27.66 -38.28
CA ALA A 129 -12.41 27.90 -39.72
C ALA A 129 -13.88 28.19 -40.11
N ALA A 130 -14.84 27.48 -39.54
CA ALA A 130 -16.27 27.76 -39.74
C ALA A 130 -16.68 29.13 -39.16
N ALA A 131 -16.17 29.48 -37.97
CA ALA A 131 -16.43 30.78 -37.35
C ALA A 131 -15.85 31.94 -38.17
N GLU A 132 -14.65 31.80 -38.73
CA GLU A 132 -14.06 32.82 -39.60
C GLU A 132 -14.80 32.92 -40.95
N SER A 133 -15.30 31.80 -41.49
CA SER A 133 -16.20 31.82 -42.66
C SER A 133 -17.47 32.61 -42.38
N LEU A 134 -18.12 32.40 -41.23
CA LEU A 134 -19.33 33.15 -40.83
C LEU A 134 -19.03 34.64 -40.60
N ARG A 135 -17.88 34.99 -40.00
CA ARG A 135 -17.44 36.39 -39.87
C ARG A 135 -17.24 37.06 -41.24
N ASN A 136 -16.68 36.34 -42.22
CA ASN A 136 -16.51 36.85 -43.57
C ASN A 136 -17.86 37.07 -44.28
N GLU A 137 -18.81 36.14 -44.14
CA GLU A 137 -20.17 36.29 -44.70
C GLU A 137 -20.92 37.46 -44.05
N LEU A 138 -20.77 37.64 -42.73
CA LEU A 138 -21.37 38.76 -42.00
C LEU A 138 -20.76 40.10 -42.46
N ARG A 139 -19.44 40.17 -42.64
CA ARG A 139 -18.74 41.34 -43.19
C ARG A 139 -19.18 41.66 -44.63
N GLU A 140 -19.47 40.65 -45.47
CA GLU A 140 -20.06 40.89 -46.79
C GLU A 140 -21.49 41.42 -46.72
N LYS A 141 -22.30 40.97 -45.75
CA LYS A 141 -23.65 41.48 -45.51
C LYS A 141 -23.62 42.92 -45.03
N ASP A 142 -22.70 43.29 -44.14
CA ASP A 142 -22.49 44.68 -43.70
C ASP A 142 -22.14 45.59 -44.88
N ILE A 143 -21.22 45.16 -45.76
CA ILE A 143 -20.88 45.90 -46.99
C ILE A 143 -22.10 46.11 -47.90
N LYS A 144 -22.97 45.09 -48.03
CA LYS A 144 -24.23 45.20 -48.79
C LYS A 144 -25.24 46.12 -48.10
N ILE A 145 -25.34 46.10 -46.78
CA ILE A 145 -26.20 46.99 -45.99
C ILE A 145 -25.74 48.44 -46.19
N SER A 146 -24.46 48.75 -45.99
CA SER A 146 -23.92 50.10 -46.23
C SER A 146 -24.10 50.58 -47.68
N ALA A 147 -24.05 49.68 -48.66
CA ALA A 147 -24.35 50.02 -50.06
C ALA A 147 -25.84 50.33 -50.28
N LEU A 148 -26.76 49.63 -49.60
CA LEU A 148 -28.19 49.90 -49.63
C LEU A 148 -28.55 51.19 -48.87
N GLU A 149 -27.98 51.42 -47.69
CA GLU A 149 -28.13 52.66 -46.91
C GLU A 149 -27.65 53.87 -47.70
N LYS A 150 -26.52 53.74 -48.41
CA LYS A 150 -26.05 54.77 -49.35
C LYS A 150 -27.06 55.00 -50.48
N ARG A 151 -27.61 53.93 -51.06
CA ARG A 151 -28.63 54.05 -52.13
C ARG A 151 -29.93 54.69 -51.62
N VAL A 152 -30.33 54.42 -50.38
CA VAL A 152 -31.49 55.05 -49.72
C VAL A 152 -31.22 56.53 -49.45
N THR A 153 -30.04 56.89 -48.95
CA THR A 153 -29.67 58.31 -48.76
C THR A 153 -29.50 59.07 -50.07
N ASP A 154 -29.04 58.43 -51.14
CA ASP A 154 -28.99 59.02 -52.48
C ASP A 154 -30.41 59.18 -53.08
N LEU A 155 -31.34 58.24 -52.85
CA LEU A 155 -32.75 58.36 -53.23
C LEU A 155 -33.48 59.46 -52.44
N LEU A 156 -33.28 59.53 -51.12
CA LEU A 156 -33.83 60.59 -50.28
C LEU A 156 -33.30 61.97 -50.69
N ARG A 157 -32.03 62.06 -51.12
CA ARG A 157 -31.45 63.29 -51.69
C ARG A 157 -32.14 63.67 -53.00
N SER A 158 -32.33 62.72 -53.92
CA SER A 158 -33.09 62.92 -55.17
C SER A 158 -34.51 63.44 -54.93
N ILE A 159 -35.21 62.88 -53.93
CA ILE A 159 -36.56 63.33 -53.53
C ILE A 159 -36.52 64.75 -52.92
N SER A 160 -35.46 65.11 -52.19
CA SER A 160 -35.29 66.46 -51.64
C SER A 160 -34.89 67.51 -52.68
N GLU A 161 -34.25 67.10 -53.79
CA GLU A 161 -33.79 67.99 -54.86
C GLU A 161 -34.85 68.18 -55.98
N HIS A 162 -35.87 67.31 -56.08
CA HIS A 162 -37.01 67.44 -57.01
C HIS A 162 -38.39 67.24 -56.31
N PRO A 163 -38.97 68.30 -55.74
CA PRO A 163 -40.36 68.28 -55.26
C PRO A 163 -41.37 68.47 -56.41
N VAL A 164 -42.04 67.38 -56.80
CA VAL A 164 -43.38 67.31 -57.44
C VAL A 164 -43.71 68.41 -58.48
N GLU A 165 -43.43 68.12 -59.76
CA GLU A 165 -43.84 68.95 -60.90
C GLU A 165 -44.72 68.19 -61.93
N GLU A 166 -45.25 67.00 -61.57
CA GLU A 166 -46.03 66.11 -62.48
C GLU A 166 -47.46 65.78 -61.99
N VAL A 167 -48.11 66.62 -61.18
CA VAL A 167 -49.51 66.38 -60.70
C VAL A 167 -50.47 67.55 -61.00
N SER A 168 -50.01 68.59 -61.71
CA SER A 168 -50.75 69.85 -61.91
C SER A 168 -51.25 70.13 -63.33
N GLU A 169 -51.20 69.15 -64.25
CA GLU A 169 -51.54 69.38 -65.68
C GLU A 169 -52.81 68.63 -66.17
N ALA A 170 -53.46 67.81 -65.32
CA ALA A 170 -54.61 66.97 -65.72
C ALA A 170 -55.99 67.46 -65.22
N ALA A 171 -56.08 68.61 -64.55
CA ALA A 171 -57.28 69.02 -63.79
C ALA A 171 -57.89 70.39 -64.17
N VAL A 172 -57.43 71.04 -65.25
CA VAL A 172 -57.82 72.43 -65.59
C VAL A 172 -58.53 72.56 -66.96
N GLU A 173 -58.57 71.51 -67.79
CA GLU A 173 -58.97 71.63 -69.21
C GLU A 173 -60.39 71.11 -69.56
N LEU A 174 -61.41 71.24 -68.69
CA LEU A 174 -62.75 70.68 -68.98
C LEU A 174 -64.01 71.41 -68.46
N ILE A 175 -63.97 72.72 -68.13
CA ILE A 175 -65.20 73.52 -67.88
C ILE A 175 -65.12 74.93 -68.50
N LEU A 176 -64.97 75.02 -69.82
CA LEU A 176 -65.30 76.23 -70.61
C LEU A 176 -65.65 75.85 -72.06
N ASP A 177 -66.89 75.42 -72.32
CA ASP A 177 -67.47 75.59 -73.67
C ASP A 177 -68.99 75.30 -73.75
N LYS A 178 -69.77 76.36 -73.96
CA LYS A 178 -70.97 76.46 -74.84
C LYS A 178 -71.88 77.61 -74.42
N LYS A 179 -71.84 78.69 -75.19
CA LYS A 179 -72.84 79.76 -75.19
C LYS A 179 -73.09 80.24 -76.62
N ASP A 180 -74.31 80.70 -76.87
CA ASP A 180 -74.77 81.51 -78.00
C ASP A 180 -74.91 80.86 -79.41
N ALA A 181 -76.16 80.50 -79.74
CA ALA A 181 -76.82 80.70 -81.05
C ALA A 181 -78.34 80.46 -80.86
N GLY A 182 -79.29 81.26 -81.37
CA GLY A 182 -79.21 82.53 -82.09
C GLY A 182 -80.60 83.20 -82.16
N VAL A 183 -80.69 84.42 -82.71
CA VAL A 183 -81.92 85.24 -82.79
C VAL A 183 -82.16 85.65 -84.25
N GLN A 184 -83.42 85.64 -84.72
CA GLN A 184 -84.08 86.65 -85.60
C GLN A 184 -85.11 86.07 -86.60
N CYS A 185 -86.33 86.62 -86.59
CA CYS A 185 -87.06 87.26 -87.73
C CYS A 185 -88.47 87.68 -87.24
N HIS A 186 -88.79 88.98 -87.12
CA HIS A 186 -89.39 89.85 -88.15
C HIS A 186 -90.82 89.43 -88.57
N THR A 187 -91.88 90.04 -88.00
CA THR A 187 -92.57 91.28 -88.43
C THR A 187 -93.24 91.23 -89.81
N GLN A 188 -94.56 91.39 -89.88
CA GLN A 188 -95.25 92.56 -90.50
C GLN A 188 -96.78 92.44 -90.31
N GLY A 189 -97.52 93.56 -90.42
CA GLY A 189 -98.97 93.56 -90.61
C GLY A 189 -99.40 94.79 -91.41
N HIS A 190 -100.62 94.77 -91.99
CA HIS A 190 -101.52 95.93 -92.10
C HIS A 190 -102.85 95.60 -92.82
N ASP A 191 -103.91 96.23 -92.31
CA ASP A 191 -105.03 96.91 -92.97
C ASP A 191 -106.16 96.21 -93.76
N VAL A 192 -107.33 96.28 -93.11
CA VAL A 192 -108.57 96.98 -93.56
C VAL A 192 -109.37 96.39 -94.74
N ALA A 193 -110.36 95.59 -94.34
CA ALA A 193 -111.76 95.63 -94.76
C ALA A 193 -112.13 95.56 -96.26
N THR A 194 -112.70 94.41 -96.65
CA THR A 194 -114.18 94.31 -96.72
C THR A 194 -114.66 92.85 -96.78
N GLN A 195 -115.23 92.33 -95.67
CA GLN A 195 -116.47 91.52 -95.63
C GLN A 195 -116.69 90.89 -94.23
N GLN A 196 -117.86 91.16 -93.64
CA GLN A 196 -118.26 90.79 -92.27
C GLN A 196 -118.52 89.27 -92.06
N GLY A 197 -118.02 88.40 -92.96
CA GLY A 197 -118.19 86.94 -92.89
C GLY A 197 -116.92 86.17 -92.50
N GLU A 198 -115.74 86.76 -92.65
CA GLU A 198 -114.45 86.09 -92.40
C GLU A 198 -113.98 86.24 -90.94
N ILE A 199 -114.39 87.32 -90.26
CA ILE A 199 -114.01 87.61 -88.85
C ILE A 199 -114.49 86.51 -87.89
N ASP A 200 -115.68 85.95 -88.11
CA ASP A 200 -116.19 84.84 -87.29
C ASP A 200 -115.43 83.52 -87.55
N HIS A 201 -114.78 83.37 -88.71
CA HIS A 201 -113.92 82.22 -89.00
C HIS A 201 -112.54 82.37 -88.34
N ASP A 202 -111.92 83.54 -88.47
CA ASP A 202 -110.59 83.82 -87.91
C ASP A 202 -110.59 83.83 -86.37
N VAL A 203 -111.66 84.32 -85.74
CA VAL A 203 -111.84 84.23 -84.28
C VAL A 203 -111.96 82.77 -83.82
N GLU A 204 -112.65 81.92 -84.58
CA GLU A 204 -112.76 80.50 -84.26
C GLU A 204 -111.45 79.75 -84.53
N GLN A 205 -110.70 80.13 -85.57
CA GLN A 205 -109.36 79.61 -85.83
C GLN A 205 -108.36 80.00 -84.72
N MET A 206 -108.41 81.24 -84.23
CA MET A 206 -107.62 81.68 -83.06
C MET A 206 -108.01 80.94 -81.78
N LYS A 207 -109.29 80.63 -81.54
CA LYS A 207 -109.70 79.77 -80.42
C LYS A 207 -109.15 78.35 -80.57
N GLN A 208 -109.17 77.78 -81.76
CA GLN A 208 -108.59 76.47 -82.03
C GLN A 208 -107.07 76.47 -81.83
N GLN A 209 -106.36 77.54 -82.24
CA GLN A 209 -104.93 77.70 -81.96
C GLN A 209 -104.64 77.89 -80.46
N MET A 210 -105.43 78.68 -79.73
CA MET A 210 -105.28 78.80 -78.27
C MET A 210 -105.59 77.48 -77.56
N ALA A 211 -106.56 76.70 -78.03
CA ALA A 211 -106.83 75.37 -77.49
C ALA A 211 -105.64 74.42 -77.72
N LEU A 212 -105.07 74.40 -78.93
CA LEU A 212 -103.87 73.62 -79.25
C LEU A 212 -102.66 74.04 -78.39
N LEU A 213 -102.37 75.35 -78.30
CA LEU A 213 -101.30 75.89 -77.45
C LEU A 213 -101.55 75.65 -75.95
N SER A 214 -102.81 75.59 -75.52
CA SER A 214 -103.16 75.21 -74.15
C SER A 214 -102.86 73.73 -73.92
N THR A 215 -103.23 72.84 -74.84
CA THR A 215 -102.89 71.41 -74.72
C THR A 215 -101.39 71.15 -74.83
N GLU A 216 -100.67 71.91 -75.65
CA GLU A 216 -99.21 71.80 -75.77
C GLU A 216 -98.50 72.31 -74.49
N ASN A 217 -98.95 73.42 -73.91
CA ASN A 217 -98.47 73.87 -72.60
C ASN A 217 -98.81 72.87 -71.49
N GLU A 218 -99.99 72.25 -71.51
CA GLU A 218 -100.36 71.21 -70.54
C GLU A 218 -99.48 69.96 -70.69
N GLU A 219 -99.17 69.54 -71.92
CA GLU A 219 -98.22 68.47 -72.20
C GLU A 219 -96.78 68.82 -71.78
N LEU A 220 -96.34 70.07 -71.99
CA LEU A 220 -95.02 70.56 -71.54
C LEU A 220 -94.94 70.63 -70.01
N CYS A 221 -95.99 71.08 -69.32
CA CYS A 221 -96.09 71.03 -67.86
C CYS A 221 -96.03 69.58 -67.34
N ASN A 222 -96.72 68.65 -67.98
CA ASN A 222 -96.66 67.23 -67.62
C ASN A 222 -95.26 66.63 -67.86
N LYS A 223 -94.57 66.99 -68.97
CA LYS A 223 -93.17 66.61 -69.21
C LYS A 223 -92.22 67.22 -68.19
N LEU A 224 -92.42 68.47 -67.79
CA LEU A 224 -91.61 69.14 -66.77
C LEU A 224 -91.78 68.48 -65.40
N ASN A 225 -93.02 68.16 -65.01
CA ASN A 225 -93.31 67.42 -63.77
C ASN A 225 -92.65 66.03 -63.79
N ASN A 226 -92.77 65.26 -64.89
CA ASN A 226 -92.10 63.97 -65.02
C ASN A 226 -90.56 64.07 -64.93
N LEU A 227 -89.97 65.14 -65.49
CA LEU A 227 -88.53 65.40 -65.38
C LEU A 227 -88.12 65.82 -63.96
N GLN A 228 -88.98 66.55 -63.25
CA GLN A 228 -88.79 66.91 -61.84
C GLN A 228 -88.83 65.65 -60.96
N ASP A 229 -89.82 64.76 -61.15
CA ASP A 229 -89.91 63.49 -60.43
C ASP A 229 -88.68 62.60 -60.67
N VAL A 230 -88.16 62.56 -61.91
CA VAL A 230 -86.92 61.83 -62.24
C VAL A 230 -85.68 62.49 -61.62
N ALA A 231 -85.61 63.82 -61.56
CA ALA A 231 -84.52 64.53 -60.90
C ALA A 231 -84.53 64.28 -59.38
N ASP A 232 -85.70 64.30 -58.75
CA ASP A 232 -85.88 64.01 -57.32
C ASP A 232 -85.60 62.54 -56.99
N GLU A 233 -85.94 61.61 -57.90
CA GLU A 233 -85.53 60.20 -57.84
C GLU A 233 -84.01 60.03 -57.91
N LEU A 234 -83.34 60.66 -58.88
CA LEU A 234 -81.88 60.61 -59.01
C LEU A 234 -81.16 61.25 -57.81
N LEU A 235 -81.71 62.31 -57.23
CA LEU A 235 -81.20 62.89 -55.98
C LEU A 235 -81.34 61.93 -54.80
N ARG A 236 -82.45 61.18 -54.70
CA ARG A 236 -82.64 60.16 -53.67
C ARG A 236 -81.69 58.97 -53.84
N GLN A 237 -81.50 58.52 -55.09
CA GLN A 237 -80.56 57.44 -55.41
C GLN A 237 -79.11 57.84 -55.14
N ARG A 238 -78.72 59.08 -55.44
CA ARG A 238 -77.38 59.61 -55.08
C ARG A 238 -77.17 59.61 -53.57
N LYS A 239 -78.14 60.07 -52.77
CA LYS A 239 -78.04 60.02 -51.30
C LYS A 239 -77.91 58.59 -50.78
N ALA A 240 -78.70 57.66 -51.32
CA ALA A 240 -78.58 56.24 -50.96
C ALA A 240 -77.20 55.66 -51.35
N GLU A 241 -76.64 56.02 -52.51
CA GLU A 241 -75.29 55.63 -52.92
C GLU A 241 -74.22 56.17 -51.96
N GLU A 242 -74.37 57.42 -51.51
CA GLU A 242 -73.48 58.08 -50.55
C GLU A 242 -73.55 57.40 -49.17
N GLU A 243 -74.76 57.11 -48.66
CA GLU A 243 -74.99 56.32 -47.43
C GLU A 243 -74.38 54.92 -47.51
N TRP A 244 -74.51 54.22 -48.65
CA TRP A 244 -73.88 52.91 -48.86
C TRP A 244 -72.36 52.99 -48.94
N ARG A 245 -71.81 54.05 -49.56
CA ARG A 245 -70.37 54.30 -49.67
C ARG A 245 -69.75 54.58 -48.30
N GLU A 246 -70.39 55.40 -47.47
CA GLU A 246 -69.99 55.63 -46.08
C GLU A 246 -70.01 54.32 -45.27
N LYS A 247 -71.06 53.52 -45.43
CA LYS A 247 -71.17 52.21 -44.75
C LYS A 247 -70.09 51.22 -45.21
N CYS A 248 -69.76 51.16 -46.49
CA CYS A 248 -68.64 50.36 -46.99
C CYS A 248 -67.31 50.82 -46.41
N SER A 249 -67.04 52.14 -46.39
CA SER A 249 -65.83 52.72 -45.80
C SER A 249 -65.70 52.40 -44.30
N PHE A 250 -66.79 52.47 -43.54
CA PHE A 250 -66.82 52.05 -42.14
C PHE A 250 -66.46 50.57 -41.97
N MET A 251 -67.08 49.68 -42.75
CA MET A 251 -66.80 48.24 -42.69
C MET A 251 -65.38 47.91 -43.16
N GLU A 252 -64.80 48.65 -44.12
CA GLU A 252 -63.41 48.46 -44.53
C GLU A 252 -62.43 48.85 -43.41
N LEU A 253 -62.73 49.90 -42.65
CA LEU A 253 -61.94 50.33 -41.50
C LEU A 253 -62.05 49.32 -40.33
N GLU A 254 -63.26 48.85 -40.02
CA GLU A 254 -63.50 47.78 -39.04
C GLU A 254 -62.74 46.49 -39.42
N ASN A 255 -62.77 46.07 -40.70
CA ASN A 255 -61.99 44.93 -41.18
C ASN A 255 -60.47 45.15 -41.12
N ALA A 256 -59.99 46.40 -41.27
CA ALA A 256 -58.57 46.72 -41.12
C ALA A 256 -58.12 46.65 -39.66
N GLU A 257 -58.98 47.08 -38.72
CA GLU A 257 -58.74 46.99 -37.28
C GLU A 257 -58.75 45.53 -36.80
N ILE A 258 -59.75 44.72 -37.21
CA ILE A 258 -59.81 43.28 -36.90
C ILE A 258 -58.55 42.54 -37.41
N ARG A 259 -58.07 42.83 -38.63
CA ARG A 259 -56.83 42.21 -39.16
C ARG A 259 -55.57 42.64 -38.40
N LYS A 260 -55.59 43.84 -37.80
CA LYS A 260 -54.50 44.30 -36.96
C LYS A 260 -54.52 43.55 -35.63
N GLU A 261 -55.68 43.44 -34.99
CA GLU A 261 -55.87 42.63 -33.77
C GLU A 261 -55.49 41.15 -33.99
N GLU A 262 -55.92 40.54 -35.10
CA GLU A 262 -55.53 39.18 -35.49
C GLU A 262 -54.01 39.02 -35.58
N LYS A 263 -53.33 40.00 -36.21
CA LYS A 263 -51.87 39.99 -36.35
C LYS A 263 -51.17 40.15 -35.00
N ASP A 264 -51.63 41.08 -34.17
CA ASP A 264 -51.05 41.36 -32.85
C ASP A 264 -51.21 40.12 -31.93
N LEU A 265 -52.38 39.45 -31.97
CA LEU A 265 -52.63 38.17 -31.28
C LEU A 265 -51.76 37.02 -31.80
N LEU A 266 -51.54 36.93 -33.12
CA LEU A 266 -50.63 35.92 -33.69
C LEU A 266 -49.19 36.13 -33.20
N THR A 267 -48.72 37.37 -33.11
CA THR A 267 -47.39 37.65 -32.52
C THR A 267 -47.32 37.31 -31.03
N GLU A 268 -48.36 37.58 -30.25
CA GLU A 268 -48.41 37.15 -28.84
C GLU A 268 -48.39 35.61 -28.70
N ILE A 269 -49.08 34.89 -29.59
CA ILE A 269 -49.05 33.42 -29.62
C ILE A 269 -47.65 32.90 -29.98
N GLU A 270 -46.95 33.53 -30.92
CA GLU A 270 -45.55 33.16 -31.26
C GLU A 270 -44.60 33.40 -30.07
N GLU A 271 -44.70 34.54 -29.39
CA GLU A 271 -43.93 34.84 -28.18
C GLU A 271 -44.22 33.85 -27.04
N LYS A 272 -45.49 33.53 -26.79
CA LYS A 272 -45.90 32.56 -25.76
C LYS A 272 -45.45 31.13 -26.10
N ASN A 273 -45.41 30.76 -27.37
CA ASN A 273 -44.84 29.48 -27.80
C ASN A 273 -43.32 29.45 -27.60
N ALA A 274 -42.60 30.54 -27.90
CA ALA A 274 -41.16 30.64 -27.61
C ALA A 274 -40.89 30.51 -26.10
N GLU A 275 -41.65 31.22 -25.26
CA GLU A 275 -41.59 31.13 -23.80
C GLU A 275 -41.88 29.71 -23.29
N LEU A 276 -42.88 29.02 -23.85
CA LEU A 276 -43.18 27.63 -23.54
C LEU A 276 -42.05 26.66 -23.94
N THR A 277 -41.38 26.87 -25.08
CA THR A 277 -40.23 26.03 -25.47
C THR A 277 -39.03 26.24 -24.54
N LYS A 278 -38.80 27.48 -24.10
CA LYS A 278 -37.77 27.81 -23.11
C LYS A 278 -38.06 27.10 -21.78
N LEU A 279 -39.28 27.24 -21.24
CA LEU A 279 -39.71 26.56 -20.00
C LEU A 279 -39.59 25.03 -20.11
N LYS A 280 -39.91 24.42 -21.26
CA LYS A 280 -39.70 22.98 -21.48
C LYS A 280 -38.22 22.59 -21.44
N SER A 281 -37.32 23.44 -21.96
CA SER A 281 -35.88 23.17 -21.88
C SER A 281 -35.34 23.30 -20.45
N GLU A 282 -35.80 24.30 -19.69
CA GLU A 282 -35.43 24.50 -18.28
C GLU A 282 -35.96 23.37 -17.39
N ALA A 283 -37.21 22.94 -17.59
CA ALA A 283 -37.80 21.80 -16.90
C ALA A 283 -37.03 20.49 -17.16
N LYS A 284 -36.51 20.30 -18.38
CA LYS A 284 -35.66 19.15 -18.69
C LYS A 284 -34.33 19.22 -17.92
N VAL A 285 -33.65 20.36 -17.93
CA VAL A 285 -32.38 20.56 -17.20
C VAL A 285 -32.57 20.31 -15.69
N LEU A 286 -33.68 20.80 -15.11
CA LEU A 286 -34.02 20.56 -13.72
C LEU A 286 -34.30 19.07 -13.43
N ASN A 287 -34.95 18.34 -14.35
CA ASN A 287 -35.16 16.90 -14.18
C ASN A 287 -33.83 16.12 -14.27
N ASP A 288 -32.99 16.43 -15.25
CA ASP A 288 -31.68 15.82 -15.42
C ASP A 288 -30.79 16.05 -14.16
N GLU A 289 -30.88 17.23 -13.55
CA GLU A 289 -30.21 17.57 -12.27
C GLU A 289 -30.80 16.82 -11.06
N VAL A 290 -32.12 16.66 -10.98
CA VAL A 290 -32.77 15.85 -9.94
C VAL A 290 -32.35 14.39 -10.03
N ASP A 291 -32.25 13.83 -11.23
CA ASP A 291 -31.80 12.45 -11.43
C ASP A 291 -30.30 12.28 -11.14
N ARG A 292 -29.47 13.31 -11.41
CA ARG A 292 -28.07 13.37 -10.96
C ARG A 292 -27.96 13.34 -9.43
N LEU A 293 -28.73 14.18 -8.73
CA LEU A 293 -28.76 14.23 -7.26
C LEU A 293 -29.30 12.92 -6.64
N ARG A 294 -30.26 12.25 -7.29
CA ARG A 294 -30.73 10.90 -6.90
C ARG A 294 -29.69 9.80 -7.10
N ALA A 295 -28.79 9.93 -8.08
CA ALA A 295 -27.65 9.03 -8.22
C ALA A 295 -26.63 9.28 -7.10
N GLU A 296 -26.22 10.53 -6.91
CA GLU A 296 -25.27 10.95 -5.86
C GLU A 296 -25.75 10.58 -4.44
N SER A 297 -27.05 10.68 -4.17
CA SER A 297 -27.65 10.24 -2.91
C SER A 297 -27.55 8.72 -2.69
N ARG A 298 -27.70 7.89 -3.74
CA ARG A 298 -27.53 6.43 -3.67
C ARG A 298 -26.07 6.03 -3.49
N ASP A 299 -25.16 6.73 -4.15
CA ASP A 299 -23.71 6.50 -3.97
C ASP A 299 -23.26 6.86 -2.55
N SER A 300 -23.79 7.95 -1.99
CA SER A 300 -23.59 8.36 -0.59
C SER A 300 -24.14 7.32 0.41
N GLU A 301 -25.28 6.70 0.10
CA GLU A 301 -25.83 5.59 0.87
C GLU A 301 -24.94 4.34 0.83
N GLY A 302 -24.46 3.94 -0.35
CA GLY A 302 -23.52 2.82 -0.49
C GLY A 302 -22.15 3.07 0.19
N LEU A 303 -21.71 4.33 0.29
CA LEU A 303 -20.54 4.70 1.09
C LEU A 303 -20.83 4.62 2.60
N ARG A 304 -22.04 4.99 3.04
CA ARG A 304 -22.48 4.88 4.43
C ARG A 304 -22.51 3.42 4.90
N GLU A 305 -23.01 2.51 4.07
CA GLU A 305 -23.04 1.06 4.34
C GLU A 305 -21.62 0.49 4.47
N LYS A 306 -20.71 0.84 3.54
CA LYS A 306 -19.30 0.43 3.61
C LYS A 306 -18.60 0.96 4.86
N ASN A 307 -18.88 2.20 5.28
CA ASN A 307 -18.33 2.72 6.53
C ASN A 307 -18.85 1.94 7.75
N GLN A 308 -20.13 1.56 7.79
CA GLN A 308 -20.67 0.71 8.87
C GLN A 308 -20.07 -0.70 8.87
N GLU A 309 -19.72 -1.26 7.70
CA GLU A 309 -19.02 -2.54 7.60
C GLU A 309 -17.57 -2.42 8.09
N LEU A 310 -16.85 -1.36 7.72
CA LEU A 310 -15.51 -1.06 8.22
C LEU A 310 -15.49 -0.80 9.73
N GLU A 311 -16.47 -0.11 10.29
CA GLU A 311 -16.62 0.09 11.74
C GLU A 311 -16.80 -1.24 12.49
N LYS A 312 -17.57 -2.18 11.94
CA LYS A 312 -17.73 -3.52 12.51
C LYS A 312 -16.42 -4.31 12.48
N LEU A 313 -15.73 -4.32 11.35
CA LEU A 313 -14.43 -5.00 11.20
C LEU A 313 -13.38 -4.41 12.16
N LEU A 314 -13.32 -3.09 12.29
CA LEU A 314 -12.41 -2.40 13.24
C LEU A 314 -12.75 -2.78 14.69
N LEU A 315 -14.03 -2.92 15.03
CA LEU A 315 -14.46 -3.39 16.36
C LEU A 315 -14.10 -4.86 16.62
N GLU A 316 -14.11 -5.71 15.59
CA GLU A 316 -13.69 -7.11 15.68
C GLU A 316 -12.16 -7.24 15.81
N ASP A 317 -11.39 -6.53 14.99
CA ASP A 317 -9.93 -6.44 15.10
C ASP A 317 -9.49 -5.93 16.49
N LYS A 318 -10.22 -4.94 17.04
CA LYS A 318 -9.95 -4.44 18.38
C LYS A 318 -10.18 -5.48 19.47
N LYS A 319 -11.25 -6.29 19.38
CA LYS A 319 -11.50 -7.41 20.31
C LYS A 319 -10.42 -8.48 20.21
N LEU A 320 -10.00 -8.83 18.99
CA LEU A 320 -8.94 -9.80 18.76
C LEU A 320 -7.60 -9.31 19.33
N LEU A 321 -7.31 -8.01 19.19
CA LEU A 321 -6.15 -7.38 19.80
C LEU A 321 -6.20 -7.41 21.34
N GLU A 322 -7.37 -7.14 21.94
CA GLU A 322 -7.59 -7.24 23.39
C GLU A 322 -7.41 -8.70 23.89
N GLU A 323 -7.89 -9.69 23.14
CA GLU A 323 -7.70 -11.12 23.45
C GLU A 323 -6.22 -11.52 23.37
N HIS A 324 -5.49 -11.12 22.33
CA HIS A 324 -4.06 -11.38 22.22
C HIS A 324 -3.23 -10.67 23.30
N GLN A 325 -3.63 -9.46 23.73
CA GLN A 325 -3.00 -8.78 24.87
C GLN A 325 -3.19 -9.56 26.18
N LEU A 326 -4.38 -10.14 26.40
CA LEU A 326 -4.65 -11.00 27.55
C LEU A 326 -3.80 -12.28 27.51
N GLN A 327 -3.77 -12.98 26.38
CA GLN A 327 -2.94 -14.17 26.16
C GLN A 327 -1.44 -13.88 26.40
N LEU A 328 -0.94 -12.74 25.93
CA LEU A 328 0.45 -12.30 26.18
C LEU A 328 0.71 -12.01 27.67
N ALA A 329 -0.26 -11.46 28.40
CA ALA A 329 -0.14 -11.22 29.84
C ALA A 329 -0.11 -12.54 30.63
N GLU A 330 -0.95 -13.50 30.28
CA GLU A 330 -0.98 -14.84 30.87
C GLU A 330 0.34 -15.60 30.60
N LEU A 331 0.83 -15.59 29.37
CA LEU A 331 2.11 -16.22 29.01
C LEU A 331 3.30 -15.57 29.74
N ARG A 332 3.33 -14.23 29.87
CA ARG A 332 4.35 -13.53 30.67
C ARG A 332 4.30 -13.92 32.15
N SER A 333 3.12 -14.06 32.73
CA SER A 333 2.93 -14.55 34.11
C SER A 333 3.44 -15.99 34.27
N CYS A 334 3.14 -16.86 33.31
CA CYS A 334 3.59 -18.25 33.29
C CYS A 334 5.12 -18.35 33.21
N VAL A 335 5.75 -17.59 32.30
CA VAL A 335 7.22 -17.49 32.18
C VAL A 335 7.85 -17.00 33.49
N ALA A 336 7.33 -15.93 34.09
CA ALA A 336 7.84 -15.42 35.36
C ALA A 336 7.75 -16.46 36.51
N SER A 337 6.69 -17.29 36.52
CA SER A 337 6.57 -18.38 37.48
C SER A 337 7.65 -19.46 37.27
N TYR A 338 7.93 -19.83 36.02
CA TYR A 338 8.97 -20.81 35.68
C TYR A 338 10.37 -20.27 35.95
N GLU A 339 10.63 -18.98 35.68
CA GLU A 339 11.89 -18.32 36.04
C GLU A 339 12.12 -18.37 37.55
N HIS A 340 11.09 -18.12 38.36
CA HIS A 340 11.15 -18.25 39.82
C HIS A 340 11.41 -19.72 40.25
N THR A 341 10.75 -20.71 39.64
CA THR A 341 11.01 -22.13 39.91
C THR A 341 12.45 -22.52 39.55
N VAL A 342 12.95 -22.11 38.39
CA VAL A 342 14.34 -22.36 37.96
C VAL A 342 15.34 -21.69 38.89
N GLN A 343 15.06 -20.48 39.36
CA GLN A 343 15.93 -19.80 40.32
C GLN A 343 15.96 -20.53 41.68
N SER A 344 14.80 -20.96 42.17
CA SER A 344 14.70 -21.77 43.39
C SER A 344 15.46 -23.10 43.29
N MET A 345 15.42 -23.77 42.12
CA MET A 345 16.22 -24.98 41.86
C MET A 345 17.73 -24.70 41.79
N LYS A 346 18.16 -23.57 41.21
CA LYS A 346 19.58 -23.18 41.21
C LYS A 346 20.10 -22.88 42.62
N ASP A 347 19.26 -22.32 43.48
CA ASP A 347 19.66 -22.02 44.86
C ASP A 347 19.66 -23.27 45.75
N SER A 348 18.77 -24.25 45.51
CA SER A 348 18.87 -25.56 46.15
C SER A 348 20.06 -26.39 45.64
N GLU A 349 20.42 -26.29 44.36
CA GLU A 349 21.64 -26.90 43.80
C GLU A 349 22.90 -26.37 44.49
N LYS A 350 23.01 -25.04 44.69
CA LYS A 350 24.14 -24.43 45.42
C LYS A 350 24.24 -24.94 46.85
N GLU A 351 23.11 -25.05 47.55
CA GLU A 351 23.08 -25.53 48.93
C GLU A 351 23.42 -27.03 49.03
N MET A 352 22.90 -27.87 48.11
CA MET A 352 23.31 -29.28 48.03
C MET A 352 24.81 -29.42 47.72
N LYS A 353 25.35 -28.60 46.81
CA LYS A 353 26.78 -28.61 46.50
C LYS A 353 27.64 -28.25 47.71
N LYS A 354 27.25 -27.22 48.45
CA LYS A 354 27.91 -26.84 49.71
C LYS A 354 27.86 -27.99 50.74
N GLN A 355 26.73 -28.68 50.88
CA GLN A 355 26.62 -29.84 51.76
C GLN A 355 27.51 -31.01 51.33
N ILE A 356 27.71 -31.21 50.02
CA ILE A 356 28.68 -32.19 49.49
C ILE A 356 30.11 -31.76 49.82
N ASP A 357 30.46 -30.50 49.61
CA ASP A 357 31.80 -29.96 49.92
C ASP A 357 32.10 -30.08 51.44
N ASP A 358 31.15 -29.72 52.30
CA ASP A 358 31.24 -29.89 53.76
C ASP A 358 31.44 -31.38 54.15
N LYS A 359 30.75 -32.31 53.49
CA LYS A 359 30.89 -33.76 53.72
C LYS A 359 32.19 -34.35 53.17
N LEU A 360 32.75 -33.80 52.10
CA LEU A 360 34.09 -34.17 51.63
C LEU A 360 35.16 -33.76 52.65
N VAL A 361 35.07 -32.55 53.21
CA VAL A 361 35.98 -32.08 54.27
C VAL A 361 35.85 -32.93 55.55
N GLU A 362 34.64 -33.40 55.89
CA GLU A 362 34.44 -34.36 56.99
C GLU A 362 35.08 -35.72 56.70
N ALA A 363 34.94 -36.25 55.47
CA ALA A 363 35.56 -37.50 55.05
C ALA A 363 37.10 -37.43 55.02
N GLU A 364 37.68 -36.30 54.58
CA GLU A 364 39.13 -36.08 54.61
C GLU A 364 39.69 -36.08 56.04
N LYS A 365 38.98 -35.46 57.00
CA LYS A 365 39.35 -35.52 58.42
C LYS A 365 39.31 -36.94 58.96
N LEU A 366 38.25 -37.70 58.63
CA LEU A 366 38.10 -39.09 59.06
C LEU A 366 39.17 -40.02 58.46
N ASP A 367 39.58 -39.83 57.20
CA ASP A 367 40.69 -40.62 56.64
C ASP A 367 42.03 -40.25 57.29
N GLU A 368 42.29 -38.97 57.61
CA GLU A 368 43.47 -38.56 58.37
C GLU A 368 43.46 -39.15 59.80
N GLU A 369 42.32 -39.15 60.50
CA GLU A 369 42.15 -39.88 61.76
C GLU A 369 42.46 -41.39 61.58
N CYS A 370 41.97 -42.03 60.52
CA CYS A 370 42.31 -43.42 60.20
C CYS A 370 43.78 -43.64 59.82
N ARG A 371 44.49 -42.65 59.25
CA ARG A 371 45.94 -42.71 59.00
C ARG A 371 46.73 -42.60 60.30
N THR A 372 46.37 -41.66 61.18
CA THR A 372 47.02 -41.51 62.49
C THR A 372 46.80 -42.75 63.37
N LEU A 373 45.59 -43.31 63.41
CA LEU A 373 45.30 -44.57 64.12
C LEU A 373 46.09 -45.75 63.55
N ARG A 374 46.26 -45.85 62.23
CA ARG A 374 47.14 -46.86 61.61
C ARG A 374 48.59 -46.70 62.07
N SER A 375 49.15 -45.48 62.00
CA SER A 375 50.52 -45.21 62.46
C SER A 375 50.74 -45.52 63.95
N VAL A 376 49.74 -45.29 64.80
CA VAL A 376 49.78 -45.70 66.22
C VAL A 376 49.74 -47.23 66.34
N GLY A 377 48.89 -47.91 65.56
CA GLY A 377 48.85 -49.38 65.49
C GLY A 377 50.16 -50.01 65.03
N ASP A 378 50.80 -49.45 64.01
CA ASP A 378 52.11 -49.88 63.51
C ASP A 378 53.18 -49.75 64.60
N LYS A 379 53.27 -48.59 65.27
CA LYS A 379 54.22 -48.36 66.38
C LYS A 379 54.00 -49.30 67.56
N LEU A 380 52.74 -49.53 67.96
CA LEU A 380 52.41 -50.49 69.02
C LEU A 380 52.77 -51.93 68.61
N THR A 381 52.70 -52.25 67.32
CA THR A 381 53.13 -53.55 66.77
C THR A 381 54.66 -53.68 66.82
N GLU A 382 55.40 -52.63 66.45
CA GLU A 382 56.86 -52.57 66.60
C GLU A 382 57.30 -52.70 68.06
N GLU A 383 56.67 -51.98 68.99
CA GLU A 383 56.92 -52.10 70.44
C GLU A 383 56.60 -53.52 70.95
N SER A 384 55.53 -54.14 70.47
CA SER A 384 55.17 -55.53 70.82
C SER A 384 56.21 -56.54 70.33
N VAL A 385 56.71 -56.36 69.11
CA VAL A 385 57.82 -57.17 68.56
C VAL A 385 59.09 -56.96 69.38
N PHE A 386 59.44 -55.72 69.71
CA PHE A 386 60.61 -55.41 70.54
C PHE A 386 60.51 -56.02 71.94
N ALA A 387 59.36 -55.89 72.61
CA ALA A 387 59.10 -56.51 73.90
C ALA A 387 59.18 -58.05 73.85
N THR A 388 58.72 -58.65 72.74
CA THR A 388 58.83 -60.10 72.49
C THR A 388 60.27 -60.53 72.30
N LEU A 389 61.07 -59.78 71.54
CA LEU A 389 62.51 -60.02 71.37
C LEU A 389 63.26 -59.91 72.70
N LEU A 390 63.00 -58.86 73.48
CA LEU A 390 63.59 -58.67 74.82
C LEU A 390 63.21 -59.79 75.78
N ASN A 391 61.95 -60.26 75.77
CA ASN A 391 61.50 -61.40 76.56
C ASN A 391 62.24 -62.70 76.17
N ASN A 392 62.44 -62.92 74.87
CA ASN A 392 63.21 -64.06 74.37
C ASN A 392 64.70 -63.97 74.74
N GLU A 393 65.31 -62.79 74.70
CA GLU A 393 66.70 -62.57 75.17
C GLU A 393 66.83 -62.83 76.68
N LEU A 394 65.88 -62.35 77.49
CA LEU A 394 65.84 -62.61 78.93
C LEU A 394 65.65 -64.10 79.25
N LYS A 395 64.80 -64.81 78.50
CA LYS A 395 64.69 -66.28 78.60
C LYS A 395 66.00 -66.97 78.24
N LEU A 396 66.68 -66.55 77.19
CA LEU A 396 67.97 -67.12 76.78
C LEU A 396 69.04 -66.92 77.87
N LYS A 397 69.15 -65.69 78.41
CA LYS A 397 70.05 -65.38 79.54
C LYS A 397 69.68 -66.18 80.80
N LEU A 398 68.40 -66.40 81.07
CA LEU A 398 67.95 -67.23 82.18
C LEU A 398 68.32 -68.70 81.98
N THR A 399 68.16 -69.25 80.76
CA THR A 399 68.61 -70.63 80.45
C THR A 399 70.13 -70.77 80.53
N GLN A 400 70.89 -69.76 80.11
CA GLN A 400 72.35 -69.73 80.26
C GLN A 400 72.73 -69.71 81.76
N ALA A 401 72.11 -68.85 82.56
CA ALA A 401 72.36 -68.81 84.01
C ALA A 401 72.01 -70.16 84.69
N TYR A 402 70.96 -70.85 84.23
CA TYR A 402 70.65 -72.20 84.71
C TYR A 402 71.71 -73.23 84.29
N SER A 403 72.22 -73.20 83.05
CA SER A 403 73.31 -74.11 82.64
C SER A 403 74.61 -73.83 83.39
N ASP A 404 74.94 -72.55 83.61
CA ASP A 404 76.15 -72.14 84.34
C ASP A 404 76.06 -72.58 85.81
N VAL A 405 74.88 -72.48 86.44
CA VAL A 405 74.64 -73.00 87.80
C VAL A 405 74.74 -74.53 87.85
N GLU A 406 74.25 -75.23 86.83
CA GLU A 406 74.33 -76.69 86.77
C GLU A 406 75.78 -77.18 86.50
N GLU A 407 76.55 -76.44 85.69
CA GLU A 407 77.98 -76.68 85.48
C GLU A 407 78.81 -76.36 86.73
N LEU A 408 78.47 -75.30 87.47
CA LEU A 408 79.07 -74.98 88.77
C LEU A 408 78.71 -76.04 89.83
N ARG A 409 77.49 -76.59 89.83
CA ARG A 409 77.11 -77.74 90.67
C ARG A 409 77.88 -79.00 90.30
N SER A 410 78.02 -79.28 88.99
CA SER A 410 78.85 -80.39 88.50
C SER A 410 80.31 -80.23 88.93
N SER A 411 80.85 -79.01 88.83
CA SER A 411 82.22 -78.68 89.21
C SER A 411 82.43 -78.76 90.73
N LEU A 412 81.46 -78.29 91.53
CA LEU A 412 81.48 -78.43 92.99
C LEU A 412 81.39 -79.90 93.42
N SER A 413 80.59 -80.72 92.73
CA SER A 413 80.52 -82.17 92.96
C SER A 413 81.86 -82.85 92.63
N LYS A 414 82.48 -82.52 91.48
CA LYS A 414 83.82 -83.00 91.10
C LYS A 414 84.91 -82.56 92.09
N GLU A 415 84.83 -81.35 92.63
CA GLU A 415 85.71 -80.80 93.67
C GLU A 415 85.50 -81.52 95.01
N GLN A 416 84.26 -81.84 95.39
CA GLN A 416 83.96 -82.65 96.57
C GLN A 416 84.50 -84.09 96.42
N GLU A 417 84.40 -84.69 95.24
CA GLU A 417 85.05 -85.98 94.94
C GLU A 417 86.57 -85.88 94.90
N ALA A 418 87.14 -84.79 94.39
CA ALA A 418 88.58 -84.55 94.37
C ALA A 418 89.12 -84.47 95.80
N ARG A 419 88.51 -83.67 96.68
CA ARG A 419 88.87 -83.60 98.10
C ARG A 419 88.69 -84.92 98.85
N LYS A 420 87.76 -85.78 98.40
CA LYS A 420 87.61 -87.14 98.93
C LYS A 420 88.79 -88.04 98.51
N ARG A 421 89.24 -87.93 97.26
CA ARG A 421 90.40 -88.64 96.71
C ARG A 421 91.74 -88.13 97.26
N ASP A 422 91.88 -86.83 97.54
CA ASP A 422 93.11 -86.23 98.08
C ASP A 422 93.40 -86.63 99.55
N VAL A 423 92.37 -87.03 100.31
CA VAL A 423 92.55 -87.60 101.66
C VAL A 423 93.02 -89.07 101.60
N GLU A 424 92.76 -89.78 100.50
CA GLU A 424 92.98 -91.23 100.38
C GLU A 424 94.26 -91.62 99.63
N SER A 425 94.97 -90.70 98.95
CA SER A 425 96.09 -91.06 98.04
C SER A 425 97.47 -90.52 98.39
N ALA A 426 97.74 -90.16 99.64
CA ALA A 426 99.06 -89.68 100.11
C ALA A 426 100.11 -90.81 100.35
N HIS A 427 100.17 -91.84 99.49
CA HIS A 427 101.26 -92.85 99.53
C HIS A 427 101.52 -93.60 98.21
N ASN A 428 102.02 -92.92 97.18
CA ASN A 428 103.32 -93.26 96.57
C ASN A 428 103.67 -92.36 95.36
N VAL A 429 104.97 -92.09 95.22
CA VAL A 429 105.60 -91.35 94.12
C VAL A 429 106.07 -92.36 93.05
N VAL A 430 106.44 -91.89 91.85
CA VAL A 430 107.32 -92.52 90.82
C VAL A 430 106.69 -92.89 89.47
N GLU A 431 105.37 -92.84 89.23
CA GLU A 431 104.85 -92.85 87.83
C GLU A 431 104.91 -91.47 87.12
N LEU A 432 105.98 -90.72 87.45
CA LEU A 432 106.70 -89.94 86.46
C LEU A 432 107.00 -90.82 85.24
N ASN A 433 106.52 -90.42 84.06
CA ASN A 433 107.22 -90.47 82.76
C ASN A 433 106.24 -90.45 81.55
N ARG A 434 104.99 -90.92 81.70
CA ARG A 434 104.09 -91.07 80.53
C ARG A 434 103.53 -89.76 79.96
N LYS A 435 103.54 -88.66 80.72
CA LYS A 435 103.14 -87.33 80.22
C LYS A 435 104.18 -86.65 79.31
N LEU A 436 105.33 -87.27 79.06
CA LEU A 436 106.38 -86.72 78.16
C LEU A 436 106.32 -87.28 76.73
N GLN A 437 105.38 -88.17 76.41
CA GLN A 437 104.96 -88.42 75.01
C GLN A 437 103.93 -87.37 74.58
N GLU A 438 104.36 -86.11 74.69
CA GLU A 438 103.74 -84.97 74.03
C GLU A 438 103.89 -85.06 72.50
N SER A 439 103.31 -84.08 71.80
CA SER A 439 103.81 -83.55 70.53
C SER A 439 103.55 -84.29 69.20
N THR A 440 103.03 -85.52 69.17
CA THR A 440 102.68 -86.16 67.88
C THR A 440 101.39 -85.60 67.23
N ALA A 441 100.52 -84.94 68.00
CA ALA A 441 99.18 -84.52 67.54
C ALA A 441 99.10 -83.14 66.86
N ARG A 442 100.22 -82.42 66.64
CA ARG A 442 100.24 -81.05 66.06
C ARG A 442 100.45 -80.99 64.54
N ILE A 443 100.41 -82.12 63.84
CA ILE A 443 100.63 -82.18 62.38
C ILE A 443 99.34 -81.95 61.57
N GLU A 444 98.15 -82.16 62.17
CA GLU A 444 96.88 -82.06 61.42
C GLU A 444 96.39 -80.62 61.18
N GLU A 445 96.82 -79.62 61.97
CA GLU A 445 96.38 -78.22 61.83
C GLU A 445 96.88 -77.54 60.54
N LEU A 446 97.98 -78.01 59.95
CA LEU A 446 98.48 -77.49 58.66
C LEU A 446 97.65 -77.98 57.46
N ARG A 447 96.75 -78.94 57.64
CA ARG A 447 95.95 -79.53 56.56
C ARG A 447 94.71 -78.69 56.24
N CYS A 448 94.00 -78.21 57.26
CA CYS A 448 92.75 -77.43 57.11
C CYS A 448 92.97 -76.02 56.52
N SER A 449 94.19 -75.48 56.56
CA SER A 449 94.49 -74.18 55.94
C SER A 449 94.48 -74.24 54.40
N ASN A 450 94.78 -75.41 53.83
CA ASN A 450 94.93 -75.58 52.38
C ASN A 450 93.60 -75.76 51.63
N GLU A 451 92.54 -76.21 52.32
CA GLU A 451 91.19 -76.32 51.73
C GLU A 451 90.53 -74.95 51.52
N LYS A 452 90.92 -73.94 52.31
CA LYS A 452 90.30 -72.60 52.27
C LYS A 452 90.63 -71.80 51.00
N MET A 453 91.85 -71.94 50.47
CA MET A 453 92.26 -71.28 49.22
C MET A 453 91.62 -71.89 47.97
N SER A 454 91.20 -73.16 48.01
CA SER A 454 90.51 -73.79 46.88
C SER A 454 89.10 -73.23 46.68
N ALA A 455 88.39 -72.89 47.76
CA ALA A 455 87.06 -72.28 47.69
C ALA A 455 87.06 -70.85 47.13
N GLU A 456 88.11 -70.06 47.38
CA GLU A 456 88.25 -68.71 46.80
C GLU A 456 88.52 -68.75 45.28
N LEU A 457 89.24 -69.76 44.78
CA LEU A 457 89.49 -69.92 43.35
C LEU A 457 88.23 -70.28 42.56
N ASP A 458 87.34 -71.11 43.11
CA ASP A 458 86.07 -71.43 42.46
C ASP A 458 85.06 -70.27 42.55
N TYR A 459 85.06 -69.49 43.63
CA TYR A 459 84.29 -68.23 43.73
C TYR A 459 84.67 -67.22 42.64
N LEU A 460 85.97 -67.07 42.35
CA LEU A 460 86.45 -66.17 41.29
C LEU A 460 86.15 -66.71 39.87
N ARG A 461 86.19 -68.03 39.66
CA ARG A 461 85.79 -68.66 38.38
C ARG A 461 84.29 -68.52 38.11
N GLN A 462 83.45 -68.68 39.13
CA GLN A 462 82.00 -68.50 38.98
C GLN A 462 81.62 -67.02 38.76
N LYS A 463 82.45 -66.07 39.25
CA LYS A 463 82.29 -64.64 38.96
C LYS A 463 82.71 -64.24 37.54
N SER A 464 83.66 -64.95 36.91
CA SER A 464 84.07 -64.69 35.52
C SER A 464 83.09 -65.24 34.47
N ALA A 465 82.33 -66.29 34.78
CA ALA A 465 81.37 -66.88 33.84
C ALA A 465 80.09 -66.03 33.62
N ASN A 466 79.83 -65.06 34.50
CA ASN A 466 78.66 -64.18 34.47
C ASN A 466 78.98 -62.77 33.95
N SER A 467 79.96 -62.61 33.06
CA SER A 467 80.41 -61.30 32.57
C SER A 467 79.53 -60.74 31.43
N ALA A 468 78.54 -59.94 31.82
CA ALA A 468 77.98 -58.73 31.17
C ALA A 468 77.59 -58.71 29.67
N SER A 469 78.43 -59.20 28.75
CA SER A 469 78.41 -58.83 27.33
C SER A 469 77.12 -59.14 26.56
N LYS A 470 76.40 -60.22 26.90
CA LYS A 470 75.17 -60.59 26.18
C LYS A 470 73.94 -59.82 26.69
N GLN A 471 73.82 -59.64 28.00
CA GLN A 471 72.67 -58.99 28.62
C GLN A 471 72.71 -57.46 28.44
N GLU A 472 73.91 -56.87 28.40
CA GLU A 472 74.08 -55.46 28.01
C GLU A 472 73.77 -55.22 26.53
N MET A 473 74.12 -56.16 25.63
CA MET A 473 73.83 -56.05 24.20
C MET A 473 72.33 -56.23 23.90
N GLU A 474 71.65 -57.17 24.56
CA GLU A 474 70.20 -57.32 24.49
C GLU A 474 69.48 -56.10 25.12
N GLY A 475 70.01 -55.54 26.22
CA GLY A 475 69.53 -54.29 26.81
C GLY A 475 69.67 -53.07 25.89
N LEU A 476 70.83 -52.90 25.25
CA LEU A 476 71.05 -51.84 24.26
C LEU A 476 70.20 -52.01 23.00
N SER A 477 69.97 -53.25 22.55
CA SER A 477 69.04 -53.52 21.45
C SER A 477 67.59 -53.21 21.82
N ALA A 478 67.20 -53.46 23.07
CA ALA A 478 65.86 -53.13 23.56
C ALA A 478 65.65 -51.61 23.68
N THR A 479 66.63 -50.86 24.20
CA THR A 479 66.55 -49.40 24.29
C THR A 479 66.61 -48.72 22.92
N VAL A 480 67.38 -49.24 21.96
CA VAL A 480 67.34 -48.75 20.56
C VAL A 480 65.96 -48.97 19.93
N ALA A 481 65.37 -50.15 20.10
CA ALA A 481 64.01 -50.43 19.61
C ALA A 481 62.93 -49.59 20.31
N GLU A 482 63.15 -49.20 21.57
CA GLU A 482 62.29 -48.29 22.33
C GLU A 482 62.45 -46.84 21.87
N CYS A 483 63.69 -46.35 21.69
CA CYS A 483 63.96 -45.04 21.09
C CYS A 483 63.35 -44.92 19.69
N GLN A 484 63.37 -46.00 18.89
CA GLN A 484 62.80 -46.00 17.55
C GLN A 484 61.26 -45.95 17.57
N ARG A 485 60.61 -46.70 18.47
CA ARG A 485 59.15 -46.58 18.72
C ARG A 485 58.77 -45.19 19.26
N ASN A 486 59.57 -44.61 20.15
CA ASN A 486 59.34 -43.26 20.69
C ASN A 486 59.51 -42.19 19.60
N LEU A 487 60.43 -42.37 18.65
CA LEU A 487 60.60 -41.50 17.48
C LEU A 487 59.40 -41.61 16.52
N GLU A 488 58.92 -42.82 16.23
CA GLU A 488 57.71 -43.04 15.42
C GLU A 488 56.46 -42.43 16.07
N ALA A 489 56.32 -42.55 17.40
CA ALA A 489 55.25 -41.90 18.16
C ALA A 489 55.34 -40.36 18.07
N ALA A 490 56.52 -39.79 18.30
CA ALA A 490 56.74 -38.33 18.20
C ALA A 490 56.54 -37.78 16.78
N VAL A 491 56.90 -38.54 15.74
CA VAL A 491 56.64 -38.17 14.34
C VAL A 491 55.13 -38.21 14.04
N SER A 492 54.42 -39.22 14.56
CA SER A 492 52.97 -39.34 14.40
C SER A 492 52.22 -38.22 15.14
N GLU A 493 52.63 -37.90 16.37
CA GLU A 493 52.10 -36.78 17.15
C GLU A 493 52.35 -35.43 16.45
N LYS A 494 53.57 -35.20 15.95
CA LYS A 494 53.90 -33.99 15.17
C LYS A 494 53.04 -33.86 13.91
N LYS A 495 52.72 -34.97 13.25
CA LYS A 495 51.86 -34.97 12.06
C LYS A 495 50.41 -34.62 12.42
N ALA A 496 49.87 -35.20 13.49
CA ALA A 496 48.54 -34.86 14.00
C ALA A 496 48.43 -33.40 14.49
N LEU A 497 49.53 -32.82 15.00
CA LEU A 497 49.58 -31.40 15.37
C LEU A 497 49.58 -30.48 14.13
N LEU A 498 50.30 -30.84 13.07
CA LEU A 498 50.26 -30.11 11.79
C LEU A 498 48.87 -30.14 11.14
N GLU A 499 48.20 -31.29 11.15
CA GLU A 499 46.82 -31.41 10.64
C GLU A 499 45.83 -30.55 11.44
N LYS A 500 46.03 -30.43 12.77
CA LYS A 500 45.26 -29.50 13.62
C LYS A 500 45.59 -28.03 13.33
N GLU A 501 46.85 -27.69 13.06
CA GLU A 501 47.28 -26.34 12.71
C GLU A 501 46.66 -25.89 11.36
N GLU A 502 46.68 -26.74 10.34
CA GLU A 502 45.98 -26.49 9.07
C GLU A 502 44.46 -26.34 9.25
N HIS A 503 43.84 -27.14 10.12
CA HIS A 503 42.43 -27.01 10.46
C HIS A 503 42.14 -25.65 11.11
N TYR A 504 42.93 -25.23 12.11
CA TYR A 504 42.76 -23.92 12.73
C TYR A 504 42.99 -22.76 11.75
N GLN A 505 43.95 -22.88 10.82
CA GLN A 505 44.19 -21.86 9.79
C GLN A 505 42.98 -21.68 8.86
N LYS A 506 42.29 -22.78 8.51
CA LYS A 506 41.03 -22.75 7.75
C LYS A 506 39.89 -22.10 8.54
N GLU A 507 39.75 -22.46 9.82
CA GLU A 507 38.72 -21.86 10.69
C GLU A 507 38.99 -20.36 10.96
N PHE A 508 40.25 -19.91 11.10
CA PHE A 508 40.56 -18.48 11.17
C PHE A 508 40.17 -17.75 9.87
N SER A 509 40.48 -18.33 8.71
CA SER A 509 40.09 -17.76 7.41
C SER A 509 38.56 -17.62 7.28
N LYS A 510 37.81 -18.61 7.79
CA LYS A 510 36.34 -18.60 7.85
C LYS A 510 35.80 -17.56 8.83
N ILE A 511 36.42 -17.42 10.01
CA ILE A 511 36.08 -16.37 11.00
C ILE A 511 36.29 -14.97 10.40
N ASP A 512 37.39 -14.74 9.68
CA ASP A 512 37.64 -13.43 9.06
C ASP A 512 36.69 -13.13 7.90
N SER A 513 36.28 -14.15 7.13
CA SER A 513 35.19 -14.01 6.15
C SER A 513 33.86 -13.61 6.81
N LEU A 514 33.47 -14.29 7.90
CA LEU A 514 32.24 -13.98 8.64
C LEU A 514 32.29 -12.60 9.31
N ARG A 515 33.47 -12.16 9.76
CA ARG A 515 33.68 -10.79 10.28
C ARG A 515 33.52 -9.73 9.20
N PHE A 516 34.00 -9.98 7.99
CA PHE A 516 33.80 -9.06 6.87
C PHE A 516 32.30 -8.96 6.51
N GLU A 517 31.59 -10.09 6.47
CA GLU A 517 30.16 -10.12 6.21
C GLU A 517 29.36 -9.40 7.31
N LEU A 518 29.63 -9.67 8.59
CA LEU A 518 29.05 -8.93 9.72
C LEU A 518 29.26 -7.42 9.56
N LYS A 519 30.48 -6.99 9.26
CA LYS A 519 30.79 -5.56 9.06
C LYS A 519 30.03 -4.94 7.87
N SER A 520 29.78 -5.69 6.79
CA SER A 520 28.91 -5.22 5.71
C SER A 520 27.44 -5.12 6.13
N ARG A 521 26.94 -6.08 6.94
CA ARG A 521 25.58 -6.06 7.47
C ARG A 521 25.39 -4.90 8.46
N ASP A 522 26.37 -4.61 9.31
CA ASP A 522 26.37 -3.46 10.22
C ASP A 522 26.29 -2.13 9.46
N SER A 523 27.00 -2.00 8.32
CA SER A 523 26.87 -0.83 7.44
C SER A 523 25.45 -0.67 6.91
N ILE A 524 24.86 -1.75 6.39
CA ILE A 524 23.48 -1.74 5.88
C ILE A 524 22.48 -1.39 6.99
N ILE A 525 22.65 -1.91 8.20
CA ILE A 525 21.82 -1.57 9.37
C ILE A 525 21.95 -0.08 9.73
N SER A 526 23.16 0.49 9.65
CA SER A 526 23.39 1.91 9.88
C SER A 526 22.67 2.78 8.84
N ASP A 527 22.74 2.41 7.56
CA ASP A 527 22.06 3.11 6.47
C ASP A 527 20.54 3.04 6.64
N LEU A 528 20.00 1.85 6.97
CA LEU A 528 18.58 1.64 7.23
C LEU A 528 18.07 2.50 8.40
N ARG A 529 18.81 2.55 9.52
CA ARG A 529 18.47 3.42 10.66
C ARG A 529 18.45 4.90 10.28
N SER A 530 19.40 5.36 9.47
CA SER A 530 19.39 6.75 8.96
C SER A 530 18.17 7.04 8.07
N THR A 531 17.72 6.06 7.27
CA THR A 531 16.47 6.21 6.50
C THR A 531 15.22 6.18 7.39
N GLU A 532 15.22 5.39 8.47
CA GLU A 532 14.14 5.32 9.45
C GLU A 532 13.98 6.65 10.20
N GLU A 533 15.08 7.21 10.74
CA GLU A 533 15.08 8.52 11.39
C GLU A 533 14.55 9.63 10.47
N LYS A 534 14.95 9.60 9.19
CA LYS A 534 14.44 10.55 8.20
C LYS A 534 12.94 10.38 7.94
N LEU A 535 12.46 9.16 7.77
CA LEU A 535 11.03 8.88 7.57
C LEU A 535 10.19 9.26 8.80
N GLN A 536 10.71 9.07 10.01
CA GLN A 536 10.07 9.56 11.24
C GLN A 536 9.97 11.09 11.25
N SER A 537 11.06 11.80 10.88
CA SER A 537 11.05 13.26 10.76
C SER A 537 10.02 13.75 9.71
N ASP A 538 9.98 13.12 8.54
CA ASP A 538 9.03 13.45 7.47
C ASP A 538 7.58 13.18 7.91
N LEU A 539 7.34 12.09 8.64
CA LEU A 539 6.03 11.74 9.22
C LEU A 539 5.58 12.76 10.27
N THR A 540 6.48 13.22 11.16
CA THR A 540 6.15 14.27 12.13
C THR A 540 5.80 15.58 11.45
N ALA A 541 6.58 16.00 10.45
CA ALA A 541 6.29 17.21 9.69
C ALA A 541 4.93 17.15 8.95
N LYS A 542 4.57 15.99 8.38
CA LYS A 542 3.26 15.78 7.76
C LYS A 542 2.11 15.69 8.76
N SER A 543 2.36 15.18 9.96
CA SER A 543 1.40 15.20 11.05
C SER A 543 1.11 16.64 11.51
N ASP A 544 2.13 17.49 11.62
CA ASP A 544 1.98 18.90 11.96
C ASP A 544 1.22 19.69 10.87
N GLU A 545 1.49 19.42 9.59
CA GLU A 545 0.71 19.97 8.47
C GLU A 545 -0.78 19.59 8.56
N LEU A 546 -1.08 18.33 8.87
CA LEU A 546 -2.46 17.85 9.06
C LEU A 546 -3.15 18.52 10.25
N HIS A 547 -2.48 18.66 11.40
CA HIS A 547 -3.05 19.36 12.56
C HIS A 547 -3.33 20.84 12.25
N LYS A 548 -2.48 21.48 11.43
CA LYS A 548 -2.70 22.85 10.97
C LYS A 548 -3.92 22.96 10.05
N LEU A 549 -4.10 22.03 9.11
CA LEU A 549 -5.29 21.97 8.25
C LEU A 549 -6.57 21.68 9.06
N GLN A 550 -6.51 20.77 10.03
CA GLN A 550 -7.62 20.50 10.95
C GLN A 550 -8.04 21.77 11.70
N SER A 551 -7.07 22.49 12.28
CA SER A 551 -7.34 23.76 12.98
C SER A 551 -7.94 24.84 12.08
N GLN A 552 -7.62 24.85 10.78
CA GLN A 552 -8.23 25.77 9.81
C GLN A 552 -9.67 25.36 9.47
N PHE A 553 -9.93 24.07 9.32
CA PHE A 553 -11.27 23.53 9.12
C PHE A 553 -12.19 23.77 10.33
N ASP A 554 -11.66 23.63 11.55
CA ASP A 554 -12.38 23.87 12.80
C ASP A 554 -12.70 25.37 13.02
N GLU A 555 -11.84 26.28 12.53
CA GLU A 555 -12.14 27.73 12.51
C GLU A 555 -13.25 28.05 11.50
N LEU A 556 -13.11 27.57 10.25
CA LEU A 556 -14.12 27.77 9.20
C LEU A 556 -15.49 27.21 9.62
N SER A 557 -15.51 26.04 10.26
CA SER A 557 -16.74 25.44 10.81
C SER A 557 -17.38 26.33 11.87
N ARG A 558 -16.58 26.96 12.75
CA ARG A 558 -17.08 27.93 13.74
C ARG A 558 -17.61 29.21 13.10
N GLU A 559 -16.97 29.70 12.04
CA GLU A 559 -17.48 30.85 11.26
C GLU A 559 -18.82 30.51 10.58
N CYS A 560 -18.94 29.34 9.96
CA CYS A 560 -20.21 28.89 9.36
C CYS A 560 -21.34 28.72 10.40
N CYS A 561 -21.02 28.31 11.63
CA CYS A 561 -22.02 28.27 12.71
C CYS A 561 -22.48 29.68 13.12
N LYS A 562 -21.56 30.63 13.33
CA LYS A 562 -21.90 32.04 13.63
C LYS A 562 -22.77 32.65 12.55
N LEU A 563 -22.41 32.47 11.28
CA LEU A 563 -23.17 33.01 10.15
C LEU A 563 -24.61 32.46 10.10
N ARG A 564 -24.79 31.19 10.50
CA ARG A 564 -26.12 30.55 10.61
C ARG A 564 -26.94 31.11 11.78
N GLU A 565 -26.31 31.36 12.93
CA GLU A 565 -26.94 32.00 14.08
C GLU A 565 -27.36 33.45 13.74
N GLU A 566 -26.48 34.22 13.09
CA GLU A 566 -26.78 35.58 12.60
C GLU A 566 -27.94 35.59 11.58
N TYR A 567 -27.96 34.62 10.65
CA TYR A 567 -29.07 34.48 9.70
C TYR A 567 -30.41 34.15 10.39
N HIS A 568 -30.41 33.24 11.38
CA HIS A 568 -31.61 32.93 12.14
C HIS A 568 -32.13 34.14 12.94
N LEU A 569 -31.24 34.92 13.57
CA LEU A 569 -31.61 36.15 14.27
C LEU A 569 -32.18 37.20 13.31
N PHE A 570 -31.61 37.34 12.11
CA PHE A 570 -32.15 38.21 11.06
C PHE A 570 -33.55 37.75 10.61
N GLN A 571 -33.75 36.45 10.40
CA GLN A 571 -35.04 35.88 10.02
C GLN A 571 -36.09 36.12 11.10
N GLU A 572 -35.79 35.83 12.37
CA GLU A 572 -36.71 36.03 13.49
C GLU A 572 -37.13 37.51 13.60
N HIS A 573 -36.18 38.44 13.48
CA HIS A 573 -36.48 39.87 13.51
C HIS A 573 -37.33 40.32 12.31
N ALA A 574 -37.10 39.78 11.11
CA ALA A 574 -37.93 40.05 9.93
C ALA A 574 -39.37 39.52 10.11
N GLU A 575 -39.53 38.29 10.63
CA GLU A 575 -40.84 37.71 10.94
C GLU A 575 -41.59 38.53 12.01
N GLN A 576 -40.92 38.96 13.07
CA GLN A 576 -41.49 39.86 14.08
C GLN A 576 -41.97 41.20 13.49
N GLN A 577 -41.19 41.80 12.57
CA GLN A 577 -41.61 43.02 11.86
C GLN A 577 -42.82 42.80 10.96
N TYR A 578 -42.89 41.68 10.23
CA TYR A 578 -44.06 41.33 9.42
C TYR A 578 -45.32 41.09 10.28
N CYS A 579 -45.18 40.40 11.41
CA CYS A 579 -46.29 40.20 12.36
C CYS A 579 -46.81 41.53 12.93
N ALA A 580 -45.91 42.42 13.38
CA ALA A 580 -46.30 43.74 13.88
C ALA A 580 -46.99 44.61 12.80
N MET A 581 -46.54 44.52 11.55
CA MET A 581 -47.20 45.18 10.41
C MET A 581 -48.61 44.62 10.15
N LEU A 582 -48.78 43.30 10.23
CA LEU A 582 -50.08 42.64 10.08
C LEU A 582 -51.03 43.02 11.22
N GLU A 583 -50.55 43.11 12.46
CA GLU A 583 -51.36 43.56 13.61
C GLU A 583 -51.86 45.01 13.42
N ASP A 584 -51.01 45.95 12.99
CA ASP A 584 -51.42 47.32 12.66
C ASP A 584 -52.47 47.34 11.52
N LYS A 585 -52.31 46.51 10.49
CA LYS A 585 -53.29 46.40 9.41
C LYS A 585 -54.62 45.80 9.88
N CYS A 586 -54.59 44.80 10.76
CA CYS A 586 -55.80 44.25 11.39
C CYS A 586 -56.50 45.31 12.25
N GLN A 587 -55.78 46.07 13.07
CA GLN A 587 -56.35 47.18 13.87
C GLN A 587 -56.97 48.27 12.98
N GLN A 588 -56.35 48.59 11.84
CA GLN A 588 -56.93 49.52 10.84
C GLN A 588 -58.22 48.96 10.23
N ILE A 589 -58.27 47.65 9.91
CA ILE A 589 -59.47 46.98 9.40
C ILE A 589 -60.59 46.94 10.46
N GLU A 590 -60.26 46.66 11.72
CA GLU A 590 -61.22 46.70 12.83
C GLU A 590 -61.77 48.11 13.05
N ALA A 591 -60.91 49.14 12.99
CA ALA A 591 -61.34 50.54 13.11
C ALA A 591 -62.22 50.99 11.92
N MET A 592 -61.94 50.54 10.70
CA MET A 592 -62.82 50.75 9.54
C MET A 592 -64.15 49.99 9.68
N SER A 593 -64.12 48.76 10.18
CA SER A 593 -65.31 47.93 10.40
C SER A 593 -66.22 48.53 11.49
N ALA A 594 -65.63 49.05 12.58
CA ALA A 594 -66.35 49.80 13.61
C ALA A 594 -66.97 51.09 13.05
N ARG A 595 -66.29 51.79 12.15
CA ARG A 595 -66.86 52.95 11.43
C ARG A 595 -68.01 52.57 10.49
N LEU A 596 -67.90 51.44 9.78
CA LEU A 596 -68.98 50.94 8.93
C LEU A 596 -70.21 50.55 9.77
N ALA A 597 -70.03 49.84 10.89
CA ALA A 597 -71.12 49.54 11.83
C ALA A 597 -71.79 50.80 12.42
N GLN A 598 -71.03 51.88 12.62
CA GLN A 598 -71.58 53.20 13.02
C GLN A 598 -72.38 53.89 11.90
N LEU A 599 -72.09 53.60 10.63
CA LEU A 599 -72.86 54.10 9.48
C LEU A 599 -74.12 53.25 9.25
N GLU A 600 -74.05 51.93 9.43
CA GLU A 600 -75.18 51.00 9.33
C GLU A 600 -76.22 51.20 10.44
N THR A 601 -75.83 51.79 11.58
CA THR A 601 -76.75 52.12 12.68
C THR A 601 -77.42 53.50 12.53
N TYR A 602 -77.24 54.20 11.41
CA TYR A 602 -77.88 55.50 11.14
C TYR A 602 -79.23 55.33 10.41
N PRO A 603 -80.37 55.73 11.03
CA PRO A 603 -81.68 55.48 10.44
C PRO A 603 -82.06 56.52 9.38
N GLY A 604 -81.75 56.22 8.12
CA GLY A 604 -82.52 56.63 6.94
C GLY A 604 -82.36 58.08 6.44
N GLN A 605 -81.75 58.22 5.26
CA GLN A 605 -82.15 59.27 4.32
C GLN A 605 -81.89 58.85 2.87
N THR A 606 -82.96 58.52 2.15
CA THR A 606 -82.98 58.54 0.67
C THR A 606 -82.93 59.99 0.20
N ILE A 607 -82.03 60.34 -0.72
CA ILE A 607 -82.05 61.64 -1.40
C ILE A 607 -82.08 61.41 -2.91
N SER A 608 -83.08 62.02 -3.54
CA SER A 608 -83.31 61.97 -4.99
C SER A 608 -82.32 62.84 -5.75
N ILE A 609 -82.09 62.50 -7.01
CA ILE A 609 -81.48 63.36 -8.02
C ILE A 609 -82.52 64.43 -8.41
N ASP A 610 -82.15 65.71 -8.38
CA ASP A 610 -82.29 66.66 -9.52
C ASP A 610 -81.90 68.12 -9.17
N ASP A 611 -81.10 68.68 -10.07
CA ASP A 611 -80.88 70.07 -10.48
C ASP A 611 -80.75 71.31 -9.54
N ALA A 612 -79.69 72.06 -9.88
CA ALA A 612 -79.61 73.52 -10.04
C ALA A 612 -79.50 74.50 -8.83
N SER A 613 -78.24 74.94 -8.63
CA SER A 613 -77.82 76.36 -8.61
C SER A 613 -77.79 77.20 -7.30
N CYS A 614 -76.55 77.49 -6.87
CA CYS A 614 -76.06 78.75 -6.25
C CYS A 614 -76.67 79.23 -4.89
N PRO A 615 -76.14 80.31 -4.28
CA PRO A 615 -74.77 80.86 -4.28
C PRO A 615 -74.19 81.00 -2.85
N GLY A 616 -72.89 80.76 -2.61
CA GLY A 616 -72.38 80.92 -1.24
C GLY A 616 -70.92 80.60 -0.93
N CYS A 617 -69.95 80.97 -1.77
CA CYS A 617 -68.54 80.85 -1.40
C CYS A 617 -68.16 81.88 -0.31
N VAL A 618 -67.69 81.40 0.85
CA VAL A 618 -66.72 82.16 1.68
C VAL A 618 -65.56 81.23 2.05
N LYS A 619 -64.35 81.73 1.79
CA LYS A 619 -63.09 80.99 1.87
C LYS A 619 -62.66 80.74 3.31
N GLN A 620 -61.96 79.63 3.54
CA GLN A 620 -60.87 79.61 4.53
C GLN A 620 -59.67 78.90 3.90
N GLU A 621 -58.56 79.63 3.79
CA GLU A 621 -57.40 79.24 2.99
C GLU A 621 -56.51 78.25 3.76
N SER A 622 -56.31 77.05 3.20
CA SER A 622 -55.18 76.18 3.55
C SER A 622 -54.06 76.34 2.51
N LYS A 623 -52.82 76.36 2.99
CA LYS A 623 -51.62 76.55 2.16
C LYS A 623 -51.39 75.34 1.22
N PRO A 624 -50.82 75.55 0.03
CA PRO A 624 -50.39 74.44 -0.81
C PRO A 624 -49.17 73.75 -0.18
N VAL A 625 -49.23 72.43 -0.06
CA VAL A 625 -48.05 71.57 0.04
C VAL A 625 -48.13 70.59 -1.11
N ASP A 626 -47.46 71.00 -2.19
CA ASP A 626 -46.90 70.23 -3.29
C ASP A 626 -47.05 68.69 -3.18
N ASP A 627 -48.14 68.15 -3.75
CA ASP A 627 -48.30 66.71 -3.99
C ASP A 627 -47.49 66.32 -5.25
N GLY A 628 -46.18 66.56 -5.16
CA GLY A 628 -45.22 66.11 -6.15
C GLY A 628 -45.11 64.59 -6.08
N ALA A 629 -45.78 63.89 -7.00
CA ALA A 629 -45.74 62.44 -7.11
C ALA A 629 -44.29 61.96 -7.27
N LYS A 630 -43.68 61.53 -6.15
CA LYS A 630 -42.36 60.91 -6.14
C LYS A 630 -42.48 59.51 -6.75
N VAL A 631 -42.15 59.42 -8.03
CA VAL A 631 -41.84 58.14 -8.67
C VAL A 631 -40.61 57.58 -7.96
N HIS A 632 -40.80 56.53 -7.16
CA HIS A 632 -39.70 55.89 -6.46
C HIS A 632 -38.83 55.11 -7.46
N ALA A 633 -37.55 55.48 -7.53
CA ALA A 633 -36.55 54.66 -8.18
C ALA A 633 -36.25 53.43 -7.31
N LEU A 634 -35.78 52.34 -7.92
CA LEU A 634 -35.41 51.11 -7.20
C LEU A 634 -34.35 51.38 -6.10
N TYR A 635 -33.51 52.39 -6.30
CA TYR A 635 -32.57 52.91 -5.30
C TYR A 635 -33.24 53.33 -3.99
N ASP A 636 -34.44 53.90 -4.04
CA ASP A 636 -35.14 54.43 -2.86
C ASP A 636 -35.73 53.36 -1.95
N CYS A 637 -35.85 52.12 -2.44
CA CYS A 637 -36.27 50.97 -1.65
C CYS A 637 -35.13 50.38 -0.80
N ILE A 638 -33.86 50.76 -1.01
CA ILE A 638 -32.74 50.29 -0.20
C ILE A 638 -32.76 51.01 1.17
N PRO A 639 -32.73 50.31 2.32
CA PRO A 639 -32.64 50.94 3.63
C PRO A 639 -31.45 51.91 3.74
N SER A 640 -31.63 53.05 4.40
CA SER A 640 -30.61 54.12 4.47
C SER A 640 -29.27 53.64 5.05
N ALA A 641 -29.30 52.78 6.07
CA ALA A 641 -28.10 52.19 6.65
C ALA A 641 -27.30 51.32 5.66
N LEU A 642 -27.98 50.62 4.74
CA LEU A 642 -27.31 49.87 3.67
C LEU A 642 -26.76 50.81 2.59
N ARG A 643 -27.45 51.91 2.27
CA ARG A 643 -26.92 52.93 1.34
C ARG A 643 -25.64 53.58 1.89
N GLU A 644 -25.56 53.92 3.17
CA GLU A 644 -24.34 54.47 3.78
C GLU A 644 -23.16 53.47 3.74
N ILE A 645 -23.40 52.17 3.95
CA ILE A 645 -22.37 51.13 3.88
C ILE A 645 -21.87 50.91 2.44
N ILE A 646 -22.79 50.93 1.46
CA ILE A 646 -22.49 50.73 0.04
C ILE A 646 -21.78 51.97 -0.53
N GLU A 647 -22.18 53.19 -0.15
CA GLU A 647 -21.52 54.44 -0.56
C GLU A 647 -20.09 54.60 0.01
N GLN A 648 -19.76 53.92 1.12
CA GLN A 648 -18.38 53.86 1.63
C GLN A 648 -17.46 52.95 0.78
N HIS A 649 -18.02 52.04 -0.02
CA HIS A 649 -17.25 51.14 -0.89
C HIS A 649 -17.04 51.78 -2.29
N ASN A 650 -15.87 52.40 -2.47
CA ASN A 650 -15.42 53.04 -3.73
C ASN A 650 -15.13 52.07 -4.91
N SER A 651 -15.98 51.07 -5.14
CA SER A 651 -15.90 50.18 -6.30
C SER A 651 -16.65 50.77 -7.49
N LYS A 652 -16.02 50.78 -8.68
CA LYS A 652 -16.64 51.31 -9.90
C LYS A 652 -17.92 50.55 -10.30
N ASP A 653 -17.94 49.25 -10.08
CA ASP A 653 -19.05 48.38 -10.51
C ASP A 653 -20.27 48.58 -9.59
N VAL A 654 -20.01 48.80 -8.29
CA VAL A 654 -21.05 49.18 -7.31
C VAL A 654 -21.65 50.54 -7.65
N ILE A 655 -20.81 51.54 -7.97
CA ILE A 655 -21.27 52.87 -8.40
C ILE A 655 -22.08 52.79 -9.70
N ALA A 656 -21.71 51.92 -10.65
CA ALA A 656 -22.46 51.70 -11.87
C ALA A 656 -23.85 51.09 -11.59
N ALA A 657 -23.91 50.02 -10.79
CA ALA A 657 -25.16 49.37 -10.40
C ALA A 657 -26.10 50.32 -9.62
N MET A 658 -25.57 51.11 -8.68
CA MET A 658 -26.35 52.13 -7.97
C MET A 658 -26.97 53.15 -8.92
N LYS A 659 -26.23 53.56 -9.96
CA LYS A 659 -26.72 54.51 -10.96
C LYS A 659 -27.80 53.92 -11.86
N GLU A 660 -27.72 52.63 -12.15
CA GLU A 660 -28.75 51.87 -12.85
C GLU A 660 -30.03 51.72 -12.00
N MET A 661 -29.89 51.41 -10.71
CA MET A 661 -31.01 51.39 -9.75
C MET A 661 -31.65 52.77 -9.53
N GLN A 662 -30.89 53.86 -9.64
CA GLN A 662 -31.43 55.23 -9.60
C GLN A 662 -32.22 55.61 -10.86
N ASN A 663 -31.92 54.99 -12.00
CA ASN A 663 -32.60 55.24 -13.27
C ASN A 663 -33.78 54.29 -13.54
N THR A 664 -33.98 53.28 -12.70
CA THR A 664 -35.06 52.28 -12.83
C THR A 664 -36.24 52.64 -11.94
N PHE A 665 -37.39 52.95 -12.53
CA PHE A 665 -38.59 53.40 -11.82
C PHE A 665 -39.68 52.33 -11.76
N ILE A 666 -40.43 52.28 -10.64
CA ILE A 666 -41.48 51.28 -10.39
C ILE A 666 -42.87 51.88 -10.68
N PRO A 667 -43.68 51.31 -11.61
CA PRO A 667 -45.09 51.69 -11.79
C PRO A 667 -45.99 51.15 -10.67
N ILE A 668 -46.94 51.94 -10.18
CA ILE A 668 -47.93 51.51 -9.18
C ILE A 668 -49.34 51.64 -9.77
N HIS A 669 -50.02 50.50 -9.96
CA HIS A 669 -51.46 50.44 -10.21
C HIS A 669 -52.11 49.33 -9.34
N PRO A 670 -53.30 49.57 -8.75
CA PRO A 670 -53.98 48.58 -7.91
C PRO A 670 -54.98 47.73 -8.72
N SER A 671 -54.74 46.43 -8.83
CA SER A 671 -55.71 45.45 -9.35
C SER A 671 -56.53 44.81 -8.21
N LYS A 672 -57.83 44.64 -8.45
CA LYS A 672 -58.79 44.03 -7.49
C LYS A 672 -58.60 42.50 -7.39
N PRO A 673 -59.02 41.88 -6.27
CA PRO A 673 -58.81 40.45 -6.02
C PRO A 673 -59.83 39.57 -6.76
N VAL A 674 -59.38 38.40 -7.21
CA VAL A 674 -60.22 37.24 -7.53
C VAL A 674 -59.85 36.13 -6.55
N THR A 675 -60.85 35.58 -5.87
CA THR A 675 -60.69 34.58 -4.81
C THR A 675 -60.26 33.22 -5.36
N LEU A 676 -59.17 32.68 -4.82
CA LEU A 676 -58.80 31.27 -4.96
C LEU A 676 -59.65 30.40 -4.03
N SER A 677 -60.28 29.35 -4.58
CA SER A 677 -60.73 28.20 -3.82
C SER A 677 -59.80 27.03 -4.15
N ALA A 678 -59.27 26.36 -3.13
CA ALA A 678 -58.20 25.38 -3.30
C ALA A 678 -58.75 23.95 -3.48
N ALA A 679 -58.22 23.28 -4.52
CA ALA A 679 -57.94 21.85 -4.63
C ALA A 679 -58.99 20.81 -4.18
N VAL A 680 -59.42 19.96 -5.13
CA VAL A 680 -58.85 18.60 -5.25
C VAL A 680 -58.69 18.28 -6.74
N GLY A 681 -57.50 17.90 -7.17
CA GLY A 681 -57.24 17.34 -8.50
C GLY A 681 -57.00 15.84 -8.42
N GLN A 682 -57.38 15.11 -9.46
CA GLN A 682 -57.02 13.70 -9.63
C GLN A 682 -55.92 13.53 -10.69
N ASP A 683 -55.19 12.44 -10.51
CA ASP A 683 -54.39 11.70 -11.49
C ASP A 683 -53.09 12.32 -12.04
N ALA A 684 -52.02 12.05 -11.28
CA ALA A 684 -50.73 11.65 -11.84
C ALA A 684 -50.20 10.44 -11.05
N ALA A 685 -50.63 9.23 -11.41
CA ALA A 685 -50.21 8.00 -10.75
C ALA A 685 -48.97 7.39 -11.43
N THR A 686 -47.82 7.43 -10.74
CA THR A 686 -46.67 6.54 -11.00
C THR A 686 -46.54 5.58 -9.81
N SER A 687 -46.29 4.29 -10.07
CA SER A 687 -46.44 3.23 -9.07
C SER A 687 -45.41 3.24 -7.94
N THR A 688 -45.83 3.00 -6.69
CA THR A 688 -45.33 1.85 -5.89
C THR A 688 -46.17 1.54 -4.64
N SER A 689 -46.54 0.25 -4.48
CA SER A 689 -46.77 -0.53 -3.24
C SER A 689 -47.26 0.18 -1.95
N SER A 690 -48.46 -0.17 -1.46
CA SER A 690 -48.61 -1.28 -0.49
C SER A 690 -50.07 -1.52 -0.03
N TYR A 691 -50.27 -2.69 0.58
CA TYR A 691 -51.41 -3.12 1.40
C TYR A 691 -52.76 -3.48 0.75
N LEU A 692 -53.24 -4.66 1.17
CA LEU A 692 -54.55 -5.23 0.90
C LEU A 692 -55.61 -4.56 1.78
N GLU A 693 -56.76 -4.22 1.20
CA GLU A 693 -58.04 -4.46 1.86
C GLU A 693 -59.14 -4.69 0.80
N GLU A 694 -59.90 -5.77 0.96
CA GLU A 694 -61.03 -6.12 0.10
C GLU A 694 -62.20 -5.15 0.33
N LYS A 695 -62.91 -4.77 -0.74
CA LYS A 695 -64.37 -4.64 -0.68
C LYS A 695 -65.04 -4.61 -2.05
N ASP A 696 -66.06 -5.46 -2.17
CA ASP A 696 -66.98 -5.50 -3.30
C ASP A 696 -67.81 -4.22 -3.43
N GLY A 697 -68.22 -3.91 -4.65
CA GLY A 697 -69.11 -2.79 -4.96
C GLY A 697 -69.44 -2.69 -6.45
N GLU A 698 -70.46 -3.43 -6.88
CA GLU A 698 -71.02 -3.32 -8.24
C GLU A 698 -71.52 -1.88 -8.51
N GLY A 699 -71.25 -1.33 -9.70
CA GLY A 699 -71.57 0.08 -9.99
C GLY A 699 -71.46 0.49 -11.46
N GLU A 700 -72.45 0.08 -12.25
CA GLU A 700 -72.95 0.72 -13.49
C GLU A 700 -71.95 1.27 -14.53
N ALA A 701 -71.87 0.56 -15.66
CA ALA A 701 -71.36 1.12 -16.92
C ALA A 701 -72.38 2.08 -17.56
N SER A 702 -71.97 3.30 -17.91
CA SER A 702 -72.44 4.01 -19.12
C SER A 702 -71.65 5.27 -19.47
N ALA A 703 -71.60 5.53 -20.79
CA ALA A 703 -71.39 6.84 -21.42
C ALA A 703 -70.00 7.52 -21.30
N LEU A 704 -69.00 6.98 -21.99
CA LEU A 704 -68.00 7.82 -22.69
C LEU A 704 -68.06 7.57 -24.20
N SER A 705 -68.86 8.39 -24.88
CA SER A 705 -68.90 8.48 -26.34
C SER A 705 -68.75 9.94 -26.75
N SER A 706 -67.53 10.38 -27.03
CA SER A 706 -67.17 11.10 -28.26
C SER A 706 -65.73 11.65 -28.20
N LYS A 707 -65.07 11.65 -29.37
CA LYS A 707 -63.79 12.32 -29.67
C LYS A 707 -62.52 11.77 -28.99
N LEU A 708 -61.95 10.74 -29.61
CA LEU A 708 -60.50 10.47 -29.62
C LEU A 708 -60.20 9.69 -30.90
N ASP A 709 -59.86 10.42 -31.97
CA ASP A 709 -59.62 9.86 -33.32
C ASP A 709 -58.11 9.85 -33.61
N ASP A 710 -57.35 9.27 -32.68
CA ASP A 710 -55.88 9.12 -32.70
C ASP A 710 -55.48 7.71 -32.19
N SER A 711 -56.26 6.68 -32.57
CA SER A 711 -55.94 5.29 -32.22
C SER A 711 -54.89 4.69 -33.16
N LEU A 712 -53.71 4.37 -32.61
CA LEU A 712 -52.75 3.51 -33.29
C LEU A 712 -53.41 2.15 -33.56
N PRO A 713 -53.41 1.64 -34.80
CA PRO A 713 -53.99 0.32 -35.09
C PRO A 713 -53.33 -0.74 -34.22
N LEU A 714 -54.12 -1.62 -33.58
CA LEU A 714 -53.63 -2.72 -32.75
C LEU A 714 -52.60 -3.60 -33.50
N GLU A 715 -52.71 -3.64 -34.83
CA GLU A 715 -51.77 -4.30 -35.74
C GLU A 715 -50.36 -3.70 -35.74
N ARG A 716 -50.22 -2.37 -35.59
CA ARG A 716 -48.91 -1.74 -35.36
C ARG A 716 -48.36 -2.08 -33.97
N VAL A 717 -49.20 -2.10 -32.94
CA VAL A 717 -48.77 -2.46 -31.57
C VAL A 717 -48.25 -3.89 -31.51
N VAL A 718 -48.97 -4.84 -32.11
CA VAL A 718 -48.52 -6.25 -32.21
C VAL A 718 -47.26 -6.35 -33.07
N ALA A 719 -47.16 -5.66 -34.21
CA ALA A 719 -45.95 -5.66 -35.03
C ALA A 719 -44.71 -5.10 -34.31
N CYS A 720 -44.87 -4.09 -33.45
CA CYS A 720 -43.77 -3.57 -32.64
C CYS A 720 -43.17 -4.62 -31.69
N PHE A 721 -43.98 -5.49 -31.09
CA PHE A 721 -43.52 -6.61 -30.26
C PHE A 721 -42.81 -7.72 -31.06
N ASP A 722 -43.03 -7.78 -32.37
CA ASP A 722 -42.38 -8.71 -33.29
C ASP A 722 -41.02 -8.19 -33.76
N THR A 723 -40.86 -6.86 -33.85
CA THR A 723 -39.58 -6.19 -34.16
C THR A 723 -38.69 -5.93 -32.94
N LEU A 724 -39.19 -6.17 -31.72
CA LEU A 724 -38.43 -6.08 -30.47
C LEU A 724 -37.56 -7.32 -30.27
N GLU A 725 -36.45 -7.39 -31.01
CA GLU A 725 -35.27 -8.15 -30.60
C GLU A 725 -34.59 -7.45 -29.41
N ASP A 726 -34.12 -8.23 -28.44
CA ASP A 726 -33.35 -7.80 -27.25
C ASP A 726 -33.96 -6.81 -26.24
N TYR A 727 -35.28 -6.85 -25.98
CA TYR A 727 -35.84 -6.30 -24.74
C TYR A 727 -35.73 -7.24 -23.52
N ARG A 728 -34.55 -7.87 -23.33
CA ARG A 728 -34.19 -8.52 -22.06
C ARG A 728 -33.44 -7.51 -21.18
N LEU A 729 -34.17 -6.85 -20.27
CA LEU A 729 -33.59 -5.90 -19.31
C LEU A 729 -32.43 -6.51 -18.50
N HIS A 730 -32.49 -7.81 -18.21
CA HIS A 730 -31.35 -8.64 -17.82
C HIS A 730 -31.48 -10.03 -18.48
N GLY A 731 -30.35 -10.73 -18.67
CA GLY A 731 -30.29 -12.02 -19.35
C GLY A 731 -31.20 -13.10 -18.76
N ASP A 732 -31.45 -13.03 -17.45
CA ASP A 732 -32.27 -13.96 -16.66
C ASP A 732 -33.75 -13.55 -16.51
N SER A 733 -34.26 -12.57 -17.27
CA SER A 733 -35.69 -12.23 -17.26
C SER A 733 -36.53 -13.19 -18.14
N PRO A 734 -37.72 -13.66 -17.71
CA PRO A 734 -38.56 -14.55 -18.51
C PRO A 734 -39.15 -13.82 -19.74
N ASP A 735 -39.21 -14.52 -20.88
CA ASP A 735 -39.75 -13.95 -22.12
C ASP A 735 -41.29 -13.97 -22.12
N LEU A 736 -41.89 -12.81 -21.87
CA LEU A 736 -43.36 -12.63 -21.85
C LEU A 736 -43.98 -12.42 -23.24
N ARG A 737 -43.18 -12.27 -24.31
CA ARG A 737 -43.70 -12.00 -25.67
C ARG A 737 -44.70 -13.06 -26.15
N PRO A 738 -44.55 -14.37 -25.89
CA PRO A 738 -45.53 -15.38 -26.30
C PRO A 738 -46.90 -15.21 -25.62
N GLU A 739 -46.94 -14.81 -24.36
CA GLU A 739 -48.19 -14.59 -23.61
C GLU A 739 -48.87 -13.27 -24.03
N LEU A 740 -48.08 -12.20 -24.21
CA LEU A 740 -48.61 -10.92 -24.71
C LEU A 740 -49.23 -11.09 -26.11
N ARG A 741 -48.60 -11.86 -27.01
CA ARG A 741 -49.17 -12.18 -28.33
C ARG A 741 -50.49 -12.94 -28.21
N ARG A 742 -50.63 -13.90 -27.29
CA ARG A 742 -51.90 -14.62 -27.04
C ARG A 742 -53.00 -13.65 -26.60
N LEU A 743 -52.70 -12.77 -25.64
CA LEU A 743 -53.64 -11.77 -25.14
C LEU A 743 -54.10 -10.79 -26.25
N PHE A 744 -53.14 -10.17 -26.97
CA PHE A 744 -53.48 -9.23 -28.04
C PHE A 744 -54.18 -9.89 -29.23
N THR A 745 -53.92 -11.18 -29.52
CA THR A 745 -54.66 -11.93 -30.53
C THR A 745 -56.11 -12.14 -30.11
N CYS A 746 -56.37 -12.46 -28.83
CA CYS A 746 -57.74 -12.55 -28.32
C CYS A 746 -58.46 -11.20 -28.40
N ILE A 747 -57.84 -10.11 -27.93
CA ILE A 747 -58.38 -8.74 -28.04
C ILE A 747 -58.70 -8.34 -29.49
N LYS A 748 -57.91 -8.81 -30.47
CA LYS A 748 -58.10 -8.47 -31.89
C LYS A 748 -59.31 -9.16 -32.53
N TYR A 749 -59.55 -10.43 -32.19
CA TYR A 749 -60.51 -11.28 -32.92
C TYR A 749 -61.79 -11.61 -32.13
N GLU A 750 -61.80 -11.38 -30.82
CA GLU A 750 -62.92 -11.72 -29.94
C GLU A 750 -63.71 -10.48 -29.55
N HIS A 751 -65.04 -10.54 -29.69
CA HIS A 751 -65.94 -9.40 -29.41
C HIS A 751 -66.73 -9.56 -28.10
N ASP A 752 -66.62 -10.71 -27.43
CA ASP A 752 -67.16 -10.90 -26.07
C ASP A 752 -66.14 -10.44 -25.02
N ILE A 753 -66.52 -9.42 -24.25
CA ILE A 753 -65.73 -8.89 -23.14
C ILE A 753 -65.34 -9.98 -22.14
N LYS A 754 -66.22 -10.97 -21.89
CA LYS A 754 -65.94 -12.07 -20.95
C LYS A 754 -64.83 -12.98 -21.45
N ALA A 755 -64.73 -13.19 -22.76
CA ALA A 755 -63.65 -13.98 -23.34
C ALA A 755 -62.30 -13.23 -23.26
N VAL A 756 -62.31 -11.91 -23.46
CA VAL A 756 -61.13 -11.05 -23.26
C VAL A 756 -60.71 -11.02 -21.78
N GLU A 757 -61.64 -10.91 -20.83
CA GLU A 757 -61.37 -11.01 -19.39
C GLU A 757 -60.76 -12.37 -19.00
N ILE A 758 -61.26 -13.47 -19.57
CA ILE A 758 -60.70 -14.82 -19.37
C ILE A 758 -59.28 -14.91 -19.93
N ALA A 759 -59.02 -14.34 -21.12
CA ALA A 759 -57.69 -14.29 -21.71
C ALA A 759 -56.71 -13.42 -20.89
N ALA A 760 -57.18 -12.28 -20.35
CA ALA A 760 -56.39 -11.42 -19.47
C ALA A 760 -56.05 -12.12 -18.15
N ARG A 761 -57.00 -12.86 -17.56
CA ARG A 761 -56.76 -13.67 -16.36
C ARG A 761 -55.74 -14.79 -16.63
N HIS A 762 -55.90 -15.52 -17.74
CA HIS A 762 -54.94 -16.56 -18.16
C HIS A 762 -53.55 -15.98 -18.44
N PHE A 763 -53.47 -14.77 -19.02
CA PHE A 763 -52.21 -14.06 -19.23
C PHE A 763 -51.50 -13.78 -17.89
N LEU A 764 -52.21 -13.21 -16.90
CA LEU A 764 -51.65 -12.94 -15.57
C LEU A 764 -51.21 -14.23 -14.86
N GLU A 765 -52.05 -15.27 -14.84
CA GLU A 765 -51.71 -16.58 -14.26
C GLU A 765 -50.47 -17.22 -14.94
N SER A 766 -50.30 -17.01 -16.25
CA SER A 766 -49.15 -17.52 -17.02
C SER A 766 -47.88 -16.70 -16.74
N CYS A 767 -48.00 -15.38 -16.61
CA CYS A 767 -46.92 -14.50 -16.17
C CYS A 767 -46.44 -14.86 -14.75
N ASP A 768 -47.36 -15.01 -13.80
CA ASP A 768 -47.04 -15.39 -12.42
C ASP A 768 -46.33 -16.74 -12.36
N ARG A 769 -46.79 -17.74 -13.13
CA ARG A 769 -46.09 -19.02 -13.27
C ARG A 769 -44.68 -18.86 -13.85
N LEU A 770 -44.52 -18.09 -14.93
CA LEU A 770 -43.22 -17.86 -15.58
C LEU A 770 -42.23 -17.16 -14.65
N PHE A 771 -42.66 -16.12 -13.94
CA PHE A 771 -41.84 -15.44 -12.93
C PHE A 771 -41.48 -16.36 -11.77
N LEU A 772 -42.44 -17.13 -11.26
CA LEU A 772 -42.23 -18.06 -10.16
C LEU A 772 -41.27 -19.20 -10.52
N ASP A 773 -41.39 -19.78 -11.71
CA ASP A 773 -40.52 -20.87 -12.15
C ASP A 773 -39.12 -20.38 -12.52
N ASN A 774 -39.00 -19.15 -13.05
CA ASN A 774 -37.70 -18.49 -13.23
C ASN A 774 -37.02 -18.16 -11.89
N ALA A 775 -37.77 -17.66 -10.90
CA ALA A 775 -37.26 -17.44 -9.54
C ALA A 775 -36.79 -18.74 -8.88
N LYS A 776 -37.51 -19.86 -9.06
CA LYS A 776 -37.07 -21.19 -8.61
C LYS A 776 -35.81 -21.69 -9.32
N GLU A 777 -35.61 -21.34 -10.60
CA GLU A 777 -34.39 -21.70 -11.34
C GLU A 777 -33.19 -20.88 -10.84
N LEU A 778 -33.35 -19.57 -10.66
CA LEU A 778 -32.33 -18.71 -10.06
C LEU A 778 -31.96 -19.16 -8.65
N PHE A 779 -32.95 -19.47 -7.80
CA PHE A 779 -32.70 -19.99 -6.46
C PHE A 779 -31.97 -21.35 -6.49
N ARG A 780 -32.29 -22.24 -7.45
CA ARG A 780 -31.57 -23.51 -7.62
C ARG A 780 -30.12 -23.32 -8.07
N LYS A 781 -29.86 -22.41 -9.01
CA LYS A 781 -28.50 -22.04 -9.42
C LYS A 781 -27.70 -21.46 -8.25
N GLU A 782 -28.30 -20.57 -7.46
CA GLU A 782 -27.62 -19.95 -6.33
C GLU A 782 -27.33 -20.94 -5.20
N VAL A 783 -28.28 -21.84 -4.90
CA VAL A 783 -28.04 -22.97 -3.99
C VAL A 783 -26.91 -23.88 -4.50
N GLN A 784 -26.81 -24.13 -5.81
CA GLN A 784 -25.70 -24.89 -6.39
C GLN A 784 -24.36 -24.15 -6.24
N ASN A 785 -24.31 -22.84 -6.57
CA ASN A 785 -23.12 -22.01 -6.36
C ASN A 785 -22.64 -22.05 -4.90
N ILE A 786 -23.56 -21.97 -3.94
CA ILE A 786 -23.27 -22.07 -2.50
C ILE A 786 -22.68 -23.45 -2.13
N HIS A 787 -23.20 -24.53 -2.72
CA HIS A 787 -22.63 -25.88 -2.51
C HIS A 787 -21.24 -26.01 -3.13
N ASP A 788 -21.02 -25.53 -4.35
CA ASP A 788 -19.73 -25.60 -5.04
C ASP A 788 -18.66 -24.77 -4.29
N CYS A 789 -19.03 -23.58 -3.80
CA CYS A 789 -18.19 -22.75 -2.93
C CYS A 789 -17.88 -23.44 -1.59
N LYS A 790 -18.86 -24.09 -0.97
CA LYS A 790 -18.67 -24.87 0.26
C LYS A 790 -17.70 -26.03 0.03
N ASP A 791 -17.87 -26.81 -1.03
CA ASP A 791 -16.98 -27.93 -1.38
C ASP A 791 -15.55 -27.45 -1.69
N ALA A 792 -15.38 -26.27 -2.28
CA ALA A 792 -14.08 -25.64 -2.47
C ALA A 792 -13.42 -25.24 -1.14
N LEU A 793 -14.18 -24.65 -0.22
CA LEU A 793 -13.70 -24.31 1.14
C LEU A 793 -13.34 -25.57 1.95
N GLU A 794 -14.16 -26.62 1.94
CA GLU A 794 -13.86 -27.87 2.64
C GLU A 794 -12.59 -28.55 2.09
N LYS A 795 -12.34 -28.48 0.77
CA LYS A 795 -11.08 -28.94 0.16
C LYS A 795 -9.89 -28.08 0.59
N MET A 796 -10.04 -26.76 0.63
CA MET A 796 -9.00 -25.84 1.07
C MET A 796 -8.60 -26.11 2.53
N ILE A 797 -9.59 -26.14 3.45
CA ILE A 797 -9.40 -26.46 4.88
C ILE A 797 -8.77 -27.84 5.05
N SER A 798 -9.18 -28.83 4.25
CA SER A 798 -8.59 -30.18 4.30
C SER A 798 -7.12 -30.19 3.87
N SER A 799 -6.76 -29.41 2.84
CA SER A 799 -5.37 -29.28 2.38
C SER A 799 -4.49 -28.58 3.42
N GLU A 800 -4.99 -27.51 4.03
CA GLU A 800 -4.32 -26.76 5.08
C GLU A 800 -4.11 -27.61 6.34
N ARG A 801 -5.13 -28.40 6.74
CA ARG A 801 -5.00 -29.36 7.86
C ARG A 801 -3.93 -30.42 7.61
N ILE A 802 -3.74 -30.86 6.37
CA ILE A 802 -2.66 -31.79 5.99
C ILE A 802 -1.30 -31.06 6.08
N GLN A 803 -1.20 -29.84 5.56
CA GLN A 803 0.02 -29.04 5.65
C GLN A 803 0.44 -28.81 7.12
N TRP A 804 -0.48 -28.39 7.99
CA TRP A 804 -0.23 -28.18 9.41
C TRP A 804 0.18 -29.47 10.14
N ALA A 805 -0.30 -30.64 9.69
CA ALA A 805 0.13 -31.92 10.24
C ALA A 805 1.59 -32.25 9.86
N VAL A 806 1.96 -32.04 8.59
CA VAL A 806 3.34 -32.24 8.09
C VAL A 806 4.31 -31.23 8.73
N GLU A 807 3.90 -29.98 8.89
CA GLU A 807 4.71 -28.95 9.57
C GLU A 807 4.92 -29.31 11.05
N ARG A 808 3.89 -29.81 11.74
CA ARG A 808 4.00 -30.29 13.12
C ARG A 808 4.96 -31.48 13.24
N GLU A 809 4.85 -32.48 12.38
CA GLU A 809 5.74 -33.65 12.36
C GLU A 809 7.20 -33.24 12.10
N ASN A 810 7.43 -32.31 11.17
CA ASN A 810 8.75 -31.75 10.90
C ASN A 810 9.32 -30.95 12.09
N MET A 811 8.48 -30.17 12.80
CA MET A 811 8.90 -29.47 14.01
C MET A 811 9.21 -30.44 15.16
N GLU A 812 8.45 -31.52 15.30
CA GLU A 812 8.69 -32.56 16.31
C GLU A 812 10.00 -33.31 16.02
N LEU A 813 10.28 -33.65 14.76
CA LEU A 813 11.57 -34.18 14.31
C LEU A 813 12.75 -33.22 14.57
N GLN A 814 12.55 -31.90 14.47
CA GLN A 814 13.57 -30.92 14.84
C GLN A 814 13.81 -30.86 16.36
N LEU A 815 12.73 -30.87 17.15
CA LEU A 815 12.82 -30.91 18.62
C LEU A 815 13.53 -32.18 19.10
N ASP A 816 13.30 -33.33 18.46
CA ASP A 816 14.01 -34.57 18.76
C ASP A 816 15.50 -34.52 18.39
N ARG A 817 15.87 -33.88 17.27
CA ARG A 817 17.29 -33.62 16.96
C ARG A 817 17.95 -32.74 18.01
N PHE A 818 17.27 -31.68 18.47
CA PHE A 818 17.79 -30.83 19.55
C PHE A 818 17.89 -31.58 20.89
N ARG A 819 16.92 -32.44 21.24
CA ARG A 819 17.03 -33.34 22.41
C ARG A 819 18.28 -34.22 22.32
N HIS A 820 18.50 -34.91 21.20
CA HIS A 820 19.70 -35.74 21.01
C HIS A 820 21.02 -34.94 21.11
N GLN A 821 21.05 -33.70 20.60
CA GLN A 821 22.22 -32.82 20.76
C GLN A 821 22.47 -32.41 22.22
N ILE A 822 21.41 -32.12 22.98
CA ILE A 822 21.48 -31.81 24.41
C ILE A 822 21.93 -33.03 25.22
N GLU A 823 21.44 -34.23 24.89
CA GLU A 823 21.84 -35.50 25.53
C GLU A 823 23.32 -35.87 25.27
N GLN A 824 23.90 -35.43 24.15
CA GLN A 824 25.33 -35.60 23.87
C GLN A 824 26.22 -34.57 24.59
N PHE A 825 25.68 -33.43 25.01
CA PHE A 825 26.44 -32.33 25.63
C PHE A 825 27.24 -32.75 26.88
N PRO A 826 26.73 -33.58 27.81
CA PRO A 826 27.51 -34.12 28.93
C PRO A 826 28.71 -34.97 28.52
N ASN A 827 28.62 -35.71 27.40
CA ASN A 827 29.74 -36.51 26.91
C ASN A 827 30.82 -35.61 26.29
N VAL A 828 30.43 -34.61 25.50
CA VAL A 828 31.37 -33.58 24.99
C VAL A 828 32.06 -32.82 26.14
N GLN A 829 31.35 -32.54 27.24
CA GLN A 829 31.97 -31.95 28.43
C GLN A 829 32.96 -32.90 29.13
N LYS A 830 32.66 -34.20 29.22
CA LYS A 830 33.60 -35.21 29.76
C LYS A 830 34.85 -35.34 28.90
N GLU A 831 34.72 -35.44 27.57
CA GLU A 831 35.86 -35.47 26.64
C GLU A 831 36.71 -34.20 26.75
N LYS A 832 36.07 -33.03 26.84
CA LYS A 832 36.76 -31.75 27.07
C LYS A 832 37.49 -31.68 28.42
N ALA A 833 36.99 -32.35 29.44
CA ALA A 833 37.67 -32.46 30.74
C ALA A 833 38.88 -33.41 30.66
N ILE A 834 38.74 -34.55 29.96
CA ILE A 834 39.83 -35.51 29.70
C ILE A 834 40.95 -34.85 28.89
N LEU A 835 40.63 -34.21 27.75
CA LEU A 835 41.61 -33.50 26.92
C LEU A 835 42.34 -32.38 27.69
N ARG A 836 41.67 -31.73 28.65
CA ARG A 836 42.31 -30.74 29.55
C ARG A 836 43.27 -31.38 30.55
N SER A 837 42.94 -32.54 31.12
CA SER A 837 43.84 -33.23 32.04
C SER A 837 45.07 -33.77 31.30
N GLU A 838 44.88 -34.35 30.11
CA GLU A 838 45.96 -34.79 29.20
C GLU A 838 46.88 -33.62 28.80
N LEU A 839 46.33 -32.46 28.41
CA LEU A 839 47.10 -31.26 28.12
C LEU A 839 47.91 -30.76 29.33
N SER A 840 47.38 -30.89 30.55
CA SER A 840 48.11 -30.52 31.77
C SER A 840 49.24 -31.51 32.09
N ALA A 841 49.02 -32.80 31.84
CA ALA A 841 50.00 -33.85 32.04
C ALA A 841 51.17 -33.73 31.04
N THR A 842 50.88 -33.55 29.75
CA THR A 842 51.92 -33.33 28.72
C THR A 842 52.70 -32.04 28.97
N ARG A 843 52.03 -30.95 29.37
CA ARG A 843 52.72 -29.71 29.80
C ARG A 843 53.66 -29.94 30.98
N THR A 844 53.27 -30.78 31.94
CA THR A 844 54.09 -31.15 33.10
C THR A 844 55.30 -31.99 32.68
N GLN A 845 55.12 -32.96 31.77
CA GLN A 845 56.23 -33.73 31.19
C GLN A 845 57.22 -32.85 30.42
N ILE A 846 56.74 -31.90 29.60
CA ILE A 846 57.59 -30.95 28.87
C ILE A 846 58.46 -30.14 29.85
N GLU A 847 57.92 -29.70 30.98
CA GLU A 847 58.68 -28.93 31.95
C GLU A 847 59.69 -29.80 32.72
N GLN A 848 59.37 -31.08 32.99
CA GLN A 848 60.34 -32.06 33.49
C GLN A 848 61.48 -32.33 32.50
N TYR A 849 61.20 -32.44 31.19
CA TYR A 849 62.23 -32.58 30.16
C TYR A 849 63.12 -31.34 30.08
N ARG A 850 62.55 -30.13 30.16
CA ARG A 850 63.31 -28.87 30.23
C ARG A 850 64.21 -28.77 31.46
N LEU A 851 63.77 -29.29 32.60
CA LEU A 851 64.59 -29.34 33.82
C LEU A 851 65.77 -30.31 33.66
N ARG A 852 65.52 -31.53 33.16
CA ARG A 852 66.59 -32.51 32.86
C ARG A 852 67.58 -31.98 31.83
N LEU A 853 67.10 -31.26 30.81
CA LEU A 853 67.96 -30.66 29.80
C LEU A 853 68.88 -29.59 30.40
N ARG A 854 68.36 -28.71 31.27
CA ARG A 854 69.16 -27.74 32.04
C ARG A 854 70.24 -28.41 32.88
N GLN A 855 69.88 -29.44 33.65
CA GLN A 855 70.83 -30.22 34.45
C GLN A 855 71.94 -30.87 33.60
N LYS A 856 71.61 -31.30 32.36
CA LYS A 856 72.61 -31.82 31.42
C LYS A 856 73.49 -30.73 30.79
N CYS A 857 72.98 -29.52 30.55
CA CYS A 857 73.84 -28.39 30.19
C CYS A 857 74.81 -28.04 31.32
N GLU A 858 74.35 -27.96 32.57
CA GLU A 858 75.17 -27.70 33.77
C GLU A 858 76.20 -28.82 34.04
N GLU A 859 75.97 -30.05 33.58
CA GLU A 859 76.92 -31.15 33.60
C GLU A 859 77.98 -31.01 32.50
N VAL A 860 77.58 -30.63 31.29
CA VAL A 860 78.51 -30.35 30.18
C VAL A 860 79.41 -29.16 30.51
N GLU A 861 78.87 -28.04 30.98
CA GLU A 861 79.66 -26.85 31.36
C GLU A 861 80.74 -27.15 32.41
N ARG A 862 80.42 -28.03 33.38
CA ARG A 862 81.41 -28.51 34.37
C ARG A 862 82.50 -29.38 33.73
N LEU A 863 82.14 -30.31 32.85
CA LEU A 863 83.10 -31.14 32.13
C LEU A 863 83.99 -30.32 31.18
N GLU A 864 83.47 -29.23 30.59
CA GLU A 864 84.26 -28.29 29.80
C GLU A 864 85.26 -27.51 30.68
N ALA A 865 84.84 -27.05 31.86
CA ALA A 865 85.75 -26.42 32.82
C ALA A 865 86.85 -27.39 33.32
N GLU A 866 86.52 -28.66 33.56
CA GLU A 866 87.51 -29.70 33.90
C GLU A 866 88.48 -29.98 32.74
N ARG A 867 87.98 -30.10 31.50
CA ARG A 867 88.79 -30.23 30.28
C ARG A 867 89.78 -29.07 30.14
N ASP A 868 89.32 -27.85 30.37
CA ASP A 868 90.14 -26.65 30.21
C ASP A 868 91.19 -26.54 31.33
N GLY A 869 90.84 -26.96 32.56
CA GLY A 869 91.78 -27.12 33.66
C GLY A 869 92.87 -28.18 33.38
N LEU A 870 92.49 -29.34 32.84
CA LEU A 870 93.44 -30.38 32.40
C LEU A 870 94.33 -29.88 31.24
N THR A 871 93.78 -29.07 30.33
CA THR A 871 94.53 -28.46 29.22
C THR A 871 95.55 -27.43 29.73
N ALA A 872 95.21 -26.67 30.77
CA ALA A 872 96.15 -25.77 31.44
C ALA A 872 97.27 -26.56 32.17
N LEU A 873 96.91 -27.64 32.88
CA LEU A 873 97.87 -28.51 33.55
C LEU A 873 98.86 -29.16 32.57
N ALA A 874 98.37 -29.64 31.41
CA ALA A 874 99.21 -30.22 30.36
C ALA A 874 100.25 -29.21 29.82
N LYS A 875 99.86 -27.94 29.64
CA LYS A 875 100.77 -26.86 29.25
C LYS A 875 101.84 -26.58 30.30
N GLU A 876 101.47 -26.62 31.58
CA GLU A 876 102.44 -26.40 32.67
C GLU A 876 103.41 -27.57 32.82
N ILE A 877 102.96 -28.82 32.64
CA ILE A 877 103.84 -29.99 32.57
C ILE A 877 104.82 -29.85 31.40
N GLN A 878 104.35 -29.43 30.22
CA GLN A 878 105.22 -29.18 29.06
C GLN A 878 106.24 -28.05 29.32
N ARG A 879 105.85 -27.00 30.06
CA ARG A 879 106.76 -25.91 30.47
C ARG A 879 107.84 -26.41 31.42
N LEU A 880 107.48 -27.23 32.41
CA LEU A 880 108.41 -27.82 33.37
C LEU A 880 109.37 -28.83 32.73
N ASP A 881 108.90 -29.63 31.76
CA ASP A 881 109.78 -30.52 30.99
C ASP A 881 110.78 -29.73 30.14
N GLN A 882 110.33 -28.65 29.48
CA GLN A 882 111.21 -27.75 28.75
C GLN A 882 112.27 -27.12 29.66
N GLU A 883 111.87 -26.62 30.84
CA GLU A 883 112.78 -26.05 31.85
C GLU A 883 113.80 -27.08 32.37
N SER A 884 113.37 -28.33 32.59
CA SER A 884 114.25 -29.47 32.91
C SER A 884 115.25 -29.76 31.78
N GLN A 885 114.80 -29.78 30.52
CA GLN A 885 115.68 -29.97 29.35
C GLN A 885 116.65 -28.81 29.13
N ASP A 886 116.28 -27.58 29.50
CA ASP A 886 117.17 -26.42 29.50
C ASP A 886 118.25 -26.54 30.60
N GLN A 887 117.87 -26.93 31.82
CA GLN A 887 118.80 -27.20 32.93
C GLN A 887 119.78 -28.35 32.62
N ILE A 888 119.31 -29.42 31.98
CA ILE A 888 120.17 -30.53 31.53
C ILE A 888 121.17 -30.04 30.47
N ARG A 889 120.75 -29.18 29.54
CA ARG A 889 121.66 -28.55 28.57
C ARG A 889 122.70 -27.66 29.25
N GLU A 890 122.30 -26.83 30.20
CA GLU A 890 123.23 -25.99 30.96
C GLU A 890 124.25 -26.85 31.74
N ALA A 891 123.79 -27.87 32.45
CA ALA A 891 124.66 -28.82 33.15
C ALA A 891 125.66 -29.51 32.21
N ASN A 892 125.22 -29.94 31.02
CA ASN A 892 126.11 -30.50 30.00
C ASN A 892 127.15 -29.49 29.51
N THR A 893 126.79 -28.21 29.30
CA THR A 893 127.78 -27.19 28.93
C THR A 893 128.82 -26.94 30.04
N VAL A 894 128.43 -27.06 31.31
CA VAL A 894 129.36 -26.98 32.45
C VAL A 894 130.27 -28.22 32.50
N ILE A 895 129.77 -29.41 32.15
CA ILE A 895 130.58 -30.63 32.02
C ILE A 895 131.60 -30.45 30.88
N ASP A 896 131.18 -30.01 29.70
CA ASP A 896 132.08 -29.74 28.56
C ASP A 896 133.17 -28.70 28.91
N GLU A 897 132.81 -27.67 29.68
CA GLU A 897 133.72 -26.65 30.20
C GLU A 897 134.75 -27.21 31.18
N LEU A 898 134.33 -28.13 32.06
CA LEU A 898 135.20 -28.83 33.02
C LEU A 898 136.09 -29.86 32.32
N GLU A 899 135.58 -30.63 31.35
CA GLU A 899 136.38 -31.54 30.54
C GLU A 899 137.46 -30.82 29.74
N ARG A 900 137.15 -29.63 29.21
CA ARG A 900 138.12 -28.78 28.51
C ARG A 900 139.24 -28.33 29.46
N LYS A 901 138.87 -27.80 30.63
CA LYS A 901 139.84 -27.43 31.68
C LYS A 901 140.67 -28.62 32.16
N LEU A 902 140.07 -29.81 32.26
CA LEU A 902 140.79 -31.04 32.59
C LEU A 902 141.82 -31.40 31.51
N LYS A 903 141.44 -31.31 30.22
CA LYS A 903 142.36 -31.50 29.08
C LYS A 903 143.48 -30.46 29.06
N ASP A 904 143.18 -29.19 29.32
CA ASP A 904 144.19 -28.13 29.41
C ASP A 904 145.19 -28.39 30.54
N VAL A 905 144.71 -28.76 31.74
CA VAL A 905 145.56 -29.14 32.88
C VAL A 905 146.36 -30.42 32.59
N SER A 906 145.79 -31.41 31.90
CA SER A 906 146.53 -32.60 31.46
C SER A 906 147.62 -32.25 30.45
N ALA A 907 147.35 -31.38 29.48
CA ALA A 907 148.33 -30.93 28.49
C ALA A 907 149.44 -30.07 29.12
N ASP A 908 149.15 -29.28 30.16
CA ASP A 908 150.17 -28.59 30.94
C ASP A 908 150.99 -29.55 31.80
N LEU A 909 150.39 -30.59 32.41
CA LEU A 909 151.12 -31.65 33.11
C LEU A 909 152.05 -32.44 32.18
N GLU A 910 151.62 -32.73 30.94
CA GLU A 910 152.46 -33.34 29.90
C GLU A 910 153.62 -32.44 29.42
N ARG A 911 153.59 -31.12 29.69
CA ARG A 911 154.71 -30.20 29.44
C ARG A 911 155.70 -30.08 30.60
N TYR A 912 155.38 -30.66 31.77
CA TYR A 912 156.23 -30.67 32.96
C TYR A 912 156.88 -32.05 33.23
N LEU A 913 156.68 -33.02 32.33
CA LEU A 913 157.37 -34.31 32.25
C LEU A 913 158.39 -34.32 31.09
#